data_AF-A0A2V6A6X3-F1
#
_entry.id   AF-A0A2V6A6X3-F1
#
_cell.length_a   1.000
_cell.length_b   1.000
_cell.length_c   1.000
_cell.angle_alpha   90.00
_cell.angle_beta   90.00
_cell.angle_gamma   90.00
#
_symmetry.space_group_name_H-M   'P 1'
#
loop_
_entity.id
_entity.type
_entity.pdbx_description
1 polymer ?
#
loop_
_entity_poly.entity_id
_entity_poly.type
_entity_poly.pdbx_seq_one_letter_code
_entity_poly.pdbx_strand_id
1 'polypeptide(L)'
;MNQRAGWIREKTATSLNPSQVETTLVQLNEQWPANAIRLAEVVEQFPLGETALLHLLAVSSICATRLTRNPEMLLWLAQPEVCLASRGHAEMVAELHALAGDSAAENNFGALRFWKGREMTRVAVRELAAVAPLEETTGELSQIAEICLRRVFDFWDAELRQRYGSPKAEFAILALGKLGGGELNHSSDVDLLFLYSEEGQLAPHISYHQFFNRLANKILETFSSPHSAGLLFRVDLRLRPEGSAGPLARSLESMENYYAGFGETWERIALTKASGIAGSRELAYDFLRLHQPFIYPKSATPDLLEEIANIKHRVERDVVGPEKLERDVKLGRGGIRDIEFIVQTLQLIHGARNPFLQEPSMLKALRALRELDLLPHDQVLALDNAYRFLRRVEHRLQIEAEQQTHTVPDEPEPLSRLARSLRFSSAREFTAALQNGMASVRPIFQRIISESPAQPAKISIEFFTDAKRAEKALTELERGATGFHVATRTRQIFQRLRPILLDWIAKVADPDATLNQFLRFVEAYGLRSLLFELLVTNPKLLELVVKSLDASRFAGDLLIRQPQLLEDLTRDPAFDEPRSLPENLRRLESLGASANNLDPIRAYRQRQLLRIILREVVGLATPAAVSAELSDLAEACLVFTATLIGDEQLTIIAFG
;
A
#
# COMPACT_ATOMS: atom_id res chain seq x y z
N MET A 1 -51.19 -18.19 28.29
CA MET A 1 -49.81 -18.56 27.89
C MET A 1 -49.75 -19.51 26.70
N ASN A 2 -50.64 -20.51 26.55
CA ASN A 2 -50.55 -21.51 25.46
C ASN A 2 -50.71 -20.99 24.00
N GLN A 3 -51.50 -19.94 23.72
CA GLN A 3 -51.61 -19.38 22.37
C GLN A 3 -50.39 -18.53 21.95
N ARG A 4 -49.68 -17.90 22.91
CA ARG A 4 -48.53 -17.02 22.62
C ARG A 4 -47.31 -17.78 22.06
N ALA A 5 -47.20 -19.08 22.34
CA ALA A 5 -46.12 -19.95 21.85
C ALA A 5 -46.49 -20.76 20.60
N GLY A 6 -47.73 -20.64 20.08
CA GLY A 6 -48.19 -21.41 18.92
C GLY A 6 -47.62 -20.90 17.60
N TRP A 7 -47.81 -19.60 17.34
CA TRP A 7 -47.37 -18.96 16.10
C TRP A 7 -45.82 -18.96 15.96
N ILE A 8 -45.08 -18.75 17.06
CA ILE A 8 -43.60 -18.79 17.04
C ILE A 8 -43.12 -20.17 16.57
N ARG A 9 -43.68 -21.25 17.10
CA ARG A 9 -43.31 -22.63 16.70
C ARG A 9 -43.64 -22.90 15.24
N GLU A 10 -44.79 -22.42 14.77
CA GLU A 10 -45.19 -22.52 13.36
C GLU A 10 -44.20 -21.79 12.45
N LYS A 11 -43.86 -20.53 12.74
CA LYS A 11 -42.94 -19.74 11.91
C LYS A 11 -41.50 -20.25 11.95
N THR A 12 -41.11 -20.89 13.04
CA THR A 12 -39.75 -21.38 13.24
C THR A 12 -39.46 -22.67 12.46
N ALA A 13 -40.45 -23.56 12.31
CA ALA A 13 -40.26 -24.93 11.84
C ALA A 13 -39.61 -25.04 10.44
N THR A 14 -39.81 -24.03 9.59
CA THR A 14 -39.29 -24.00 8.21
C THR A 14 -38.06 -23.10 8.04
N SER A 15 -37.55 -22.50 9.12
CA SER A 15 -36.40 -21.60 9.06
C SER A 15 -35.06 -22.34 8.94
N LEU A 16 -34.02 -21.65 8.48
CA LEU A 16 -32.69 -22.23 8.31
C LEU A 16 -31.99 -22.58 9.63
N ASN A 17 -32.40 -21.94 10.72
CA ASN A 17 -31.87 -22.16 12.06
C ASN A 17 -33.01 -22.01 13.09
N PRO A 18 -33.84 -23.06 13.26
CA PRO A 18 -35.01 -23.04 14.13
C PRO A 18 -34.72 -22.52 15.55
N SER A 19 -33.69 -23.07 16.21
CA SER A 19 -33.37 -22.71 17.59
C SER A 19 -33.07 -21.22 17.78
N GLN A 20 -32.35 -20.61 16.82
CA GLN A 20 -32.02 -19.18 16.88
C GLN A 20 -33.26 -18.30 16.65
N VAL A 21 -34.08 -18.65 15.66
CA VAL A 21 -35.30 -17.89 15.33
C VAL A 21 -36.28 -17.95 16.49
N GLU A 22 -36.52 -19.13 17.08
CA GLU A 22 -37.40 -19.29 18.23
C GLU A 22 -36.93 -18.47 19.43
N THR A 23 -35.64 -18.59 19.78
CA THR A 23 -35.05 -17.84 20.90
C THR A 23 -35.20 -16.33 20.68
N THR A 24 -34.95 -15.86 19.46
CA THR A 24 -35.05 -14.44 19.11
C THR A 24 -36.49 -13.92 19.20
N LEU A 25 -37.46 -14.65 18.63
CA LEU A 25 -38.87 -14.24 18.65
C LEU A 25 -39.46 -14.28 20.07
N VAL A 26 -39.05 -15.24 20.91
CA VAL A 26 -39.44 -15.28 22.32
C VAL A 26 -38.92 -14.04 23.06
N GLN A 27 -37.62 -13.72 22.93
CA GLN A 27 -37.02 -12.55 23.56
C GLN A 27 -37.65 -11.23 23.07
N LEU A 28 -37.88 -11.10 21.76
CA LEU A 28 -38.57 -9.95 21.18
C LEU A 28 -39.99 -9.81 21.74
N ASN A 29 -40.72 -10.92 21.87
CA ASN A 29 -42.09 -10.92 22.38
C ASN A 29 -42.16 -10.55 23.87
N GLU A 30 -41.14 -10.90 24.67
CA GLU A 30 -41.04 -10.54 26.09
C GLU A 30 -40.75 -9.04 26.29
N GLN A 31 -39.93 -8.45 25.42
CA GLN A 31 -39.52 -7.04 25.49
C GLN A 31 -40.34 -6.12 24.57
N TRP A 32 -41.40 -6.65 23.94
CA TRP A 32 -42.16 -5.93 22.93
C TRP A 32 -42.90 -4.70 23.52
N PRO A 33 -42.90 -3.54 22.84
CA PRO A 33 -43.56 -2.35 23.36
C PRO A 33 -45.08 -2.57 23.51
N ALA A 34 -45.62 -2.30 24.71
CA ALA A 34 -47.02 -2.60 25.03
C ALA A 34 -48.05 -1.84 24.16
N ASN A 35 -47.66 -0.67 23.64
CA ASN A 35 -48.51 0.19 22.82
C ASN A 35 -48.30 -0.01 21.31
N ALA A 36 -47.43 -0.93 20.90
CA ALA A 36 -47.17 -1.20 19.48
C ALA A 36 -48.13 -2.26 18.91
N ILE A 37 -48.20 -2.32 17.57
CA ILE A 37 -48.84 -3.42 16.84
C ILE A 37 -48.22 -4.75 17.31
N ARG A 38 -49.00 -5.83 17.37
CA ARG A 38 -48.52 -7.12 17.88
C ARG A 38 -47.32 -7.61 17.06
N LEU A 39 -46.30 -8.16 17.72
CA LEU A 39 -45.11 -8.69 17.04
C LEU A 39 -45.47 -9.67 15.90
N ALA A 40 -46.43 -10.57 16.13
CA ALA A 40 -46.88 -11.52 15.11
C ALA A 40 -47.40 -10.80 13.84
N GLU A 41 -48.17 -9.74 14.00
CA GLU A 41 -48.71 -8.94 12.89
C GLU A 41 -47.57 -8.20 12.15
N VAL A 42 -46.57 -7.69 12.87
CA VAL A 42 -45.39 -7.05 12.27
C VAL A 42 -44.54 -8.04 11.47
N VAL A 43 -44.40 -9.28 11.95
CA VAL A 43 -43.68 -10.35 11.25
C VAL A 43 -44.43 -10.80 9.99
N GLU A 44 -45.75 -11.00 10.08
CA GLU A 44 -46.60 -11.41 8.95
C GLU A 44 -46.69 -10.34 7.87
N GLN A 45 -46.73 -9.06 8.26
CA GLN A 45 -46.87 -7.91 7.36
C GLN A 45 -45.53 -7.24 7.02
N PHE A 46 -44.40 -7.90 7.30
CA PHE A 46 -43.09 -7.29 7.06
C PHE A 46 -42.94 -6.90 5.57
N PRO A 47 -42.49 -5.67 5.22
CA PRO A 47 -42.55 -5.18 3.84
C PRO A 47 -41.83 -6.05 2.79
N LEU A 48 -40.73 -6.71 3.20
CA LEU A 48 -39.95 -7.61 2.34
C LEU A 48 -40.45 -9.06 2.37
N GLY A 49 -41.59 -9.30 3.02
CA GLY A 49 -42.17 -10.60 3.29
C GLY A 49 -41.64 -11.24 4.57
N GLU A 50 -42.51 -12.00 5.23
CA GLU A 50 -42.21 -12.75 6.45
C GLU A 50 -40.92 -13.60 6.32
N THR A 51 -40.76 -14.29 5.19
CA THR A 51 -39.60 -15.15 4.93
C THR A 51 -38.28 -14.38 4.98
N ALA A 52 -38.25 -13.11 4.53
CA ALA A 52 -37.03 -12.31 4.57
C ALA A 52 -36.59 -12.00 6.00
N LEU A 53 -37.54 -11.62 6.88
CA LEU A 53 -37.26 -11.36 8.28
C LEU A 53 -36.82 -12.64 9.00
N LEU A 54 -37.54 -13.75 8.83
CA LEU A 54 -37.16 -15.03 9.45
C LEU A 54 -35.79 -15.52 8.96
N HIS A 55 -35.45 -15.27 7.68
CA HIS A 55 -34.14 -15.58 7.13
C HIS A 55 -33.05 -14.72 7.77
N LEU A 56 -33.27 -13.41 7.98
CA LEU A 56 -32.37 -12.55 8.74
C LEU A 56 -32.13 -13.09 10.15
N LEU A 57 -33.20 -13.43 10.87
CA LEU A 57 -33.09 -13.95 12.23
C LEU A 57 -32.38 -15.31 12.28
N ALA A 58 -32.52 -16.13 11.24
CA ALA A 58 -31.85 -17.43 11.16
C ALA A 58 -30.36 -17.33 10.82
N VAL A 59 -29.98 -16.36 9.99
CA VAL A 59 -28.61 -16.22 9.46
C VAL A 59 -27.75 -15.27 10.27
N SER A 60 -28.32 -14.23 10.88
CA SER A 60 -27.56 -13.17 11.54
C SER A 60 -27.84 -13.11 13.04
N SER A 61 -26.93 -13.69 13.82
CA SER A 61 -26.98 -13.63 15.29
C SER A 61 -26.80 -12.21 15.81
N ILE A 62 -25.99 -11.40 15.12
CA ILE A 62 -25.77 -9.99 15.48
C ILE A 62 -27.02 -9.13 15.21
N CYS A 63 -27.72 -9.32 14.08
CA CYS A 63 -28.97 -8.60 13.83
C CYS A 63 -30.08 -9.04 14.80
N ALA A 64 -30.18 -10.34 15.07
CA ALA A 64 -31.08 -10.86 16.10
C ALA A 64 -30.85 -10.19 17.46
N THR A 65 -29.57 -10.08 17.88
CA THR A 65 -29.19 -9.42 19.14
C THR A 65 -29.54 -7.93 19.16
N ARG A 66 -29.39 -7.21 18.03
CA ARG A 66 -29.76 -5.79 17.95
C ARG A 66 -31.26 -5.59 18.09
N LEU A 67 -32.04 -6.42 17.40
CA LEU A 67 -33.50 -6.38 17.43
C LEU A 67 -34.03 -6.72 18.83
N THR A 68 -33.48 -7.75 19.49
CA THR A 68 -33.90 -8.09 20.86
C THR A 68 -33.56 -7.00 21.85
N ARG A 69 -32.36 -6.40 21.76
CA ARG A 69 -31.96 -5.27 22.63
C ARG A 69 -32.78 -4.00 22.41
N ASN A 70 -33.28 -3.78 21.20
CA ASN A 70 -34.05 -2.58 20.84
C ASN A 70 -35.23 -2.97 19.94
N PRO A 71 -36.34 -3.49 20.50
CA PRO A 71 -37.48 -3.98 19.70
C PRO A 71 -38.12 -2.93 18.79
N GLU A 72 -38.06 -1.65 19.16
CA GLU A 72 -38.53 -0.53 18.32
C GLU A 72 -37.78 -0.42 16.98
N MET A 73 -36.56 -0.96 16.90
CA MET A 73 -35.83 -1.08 15.64
C MET A 73 -36.59 -1.91 14.61
N LEU A 74 -37.32 -2.94 15.04
CA LEU A 74 -38.14 -3.75 14.13
C LEU A 74 -39.34 -2.96 13.60
N LEU A 75 -39.93 -2.08 14.42
CA LEU A 75 -41.02 -1.19 13.99
C LEU A 75 -40.52 -0.19 12.95
N TRP A 76 -39.32 0.37 13.15
CA TRP A 76 -38.67 1.23 12.17
C TRP A 76 -38.36 0.48 10.86
N LEU A 77 -37.81 -0.74 10.93
CA LEU A 77 -37.58 -1.59 9.75
C LEU A 77 -38.88 -1.96 9.04
N ALA A 78 -40.00 -2.09 9.76
CA ALA A 78 -41.28 -2.46 9.17
C ALA A 78 -41.95 -1.33 8.37
N GLN A 79 -41.37 -0.13 8.35
CA GLN A 79 -41.83 0.98 7.51
C GLN A 79 -41.45 0.73 6.04
N PRO A 80 -42.41 0.72 5.10
CA PRO A 80 -42.14 0.46 3.67
C PRO A 80 -41.07 1.39 3.08
N GLU A 81 -41.10 2.68 3.43
CA GLU A 81 -40.15 3.70 3.01
C GLU A 81 -38.71 3.42 3.46
N VAL A 82 -38.53 2.74 4.60
CA VAL A 82 -37.22 2.35 5.12
C VAL A 82 -36.70 1.09 4.42
N CYS A 83 -37.54 0.06 4.33
CA CYS A 83 -37.08 -1.27 3.91
C CYS A 83 -37.08 -1.50 2.39
N LEU A 84 -37.94 -0.83 1.62
CA LEU A 84 -38.10 -1.09 0.19
C LEU A 84 -37.22 -0.23 -0.72
N ALA A 85 -36.78 0.94 -0.26
CA ALA A 85 -36.12 1.95 -1.10
C ALA A 85 -34.69 2.23 -0.66
N SER A 86 -33.73 2.24 -1.58
CA SER A 86 -32.34 2.59 -1.26
C SER A 86 -32.28 4.00 -0.67
N ARG A 87 -31.34 4.21 0.24
CA ARG A 87 -31.24 5.44 1.01
C ARG A 87 -30.00 6.20 0.61
N GLY A 88 -30.19 7.46 0.30
CA GLY A 88 -29.11 8.36 -0.08
C GLY A 88 -28.41 8.99 1.12
N HIS A 89 -27.20 9.47 0.92
CA HIS A 89 -26.39 10.13 1.95
C HIS A 89 -27.13 11.24 2.69
N ALA A 90 -27.82 12.14 1.97
CA ALA A 90 -28.54 13.26 2.57
C ALA A 90 -29.69 12.80 3.50
N GLU A 91 -30.41 11.75 3.08
CA GLU A 91 -31.51 11.17 3.85
C GLU A 91 -30.99 10.51 5.13
N MET A 92 -29.93 9.72 5.01
CA MET A 92 -29.25 9.07 6.14
C MET A 92 -28.72 10.09 7.15
N VAL A 93 -28.12 11.19 6.70
CA VAL A 93 -27.63 12.28 7.56
C VAL A 93 -28.78 12.99 8.26
N ALA A 94 -29.86 13.31 7.54
CA ALA A 94 -31.03 13.96 8.13
C ALA A 94 -31.66 13.11 9.24
N GLU A 95 -31.74 11.79 9.04
CA GLU A 95 -32.27 10.89 10.07
C GLU A 95 -31.32 10.73 11.25
N LEU A 96 -30.01 10.61 11.02
CA LEU A 96 -29.02 10.61 12.10
C LEU A 96 -29.13 11.89 12.94
N HIS A 97 -29.33 13.04 12.30
CA HIS A 97 -29.55 14.31 13.00
C HIS A 97 -30.86 14.28 13.81
N ALA A 98 -31.94 13.76 13.25
CA ALA A 98 -33.21 13.63 13.99
C ALA A 98 -33.10 12.68 15.20
N LEU A 99 -32.27 11.64 15.10
CA LEU A 99 -32.06 10.64 16.15
C LEU A 99 -31.11 11.13 17.25
N ALA A 100 -30.00 11.77 16.88
CA ALA A 100 -28.93 12.15 17.79
C ALA A 100 -28.99 13.62 18.27
N GLY A 101 -29.72 14.48 17.56
CA GLY A 101 -29.72 15.93 17.78
C GLY A 101 -28.33 16.56 17.61
N ASP A 102 -28.12 17.68 18.30
CA ASP A 102 -26.82 18.38 18.36
C ASP A 102 -25.79 17.64 19.23
N SER A 103 -26.24 16.75 20.12
CA SER A 103 -25.42 16.05 21.11
C SER A 103 -24.88 14.69 20.62
N ALA A 104 -24.51 14.60 19.34
CA ALA A 104 -24.07 13.35 18.72
C ALA A 104 -22.82 12.71 19.37
N ALA A 105 -22.03 13.47 20.13
CA ALA A 105 -20.86 12.99 20.86
C ALA A 105 -21.16 12.54 22.30
N GLU A 106 -22.36 12.78 22.82
CA GLU A 106 -22.76 12.31 24.15
C GLU A 106 -22.61 10.79 24.27
N ASN A 107 -22.28 10.35 25.49
CA ASN A 107 -22.05 8.95 25.80
C ASN A 107 -21.11 8.27 24.77
N ASN A 108 -20.02 8.95 24.39
CA ASN A 108 -19.03 8.46 23.44
C ASN A 108 -19.63 8.02 22.09
N PHE A 109 -20.44 8.90 21.50
CA PHE A 109 -21.13 8.67 20.23
C PHE A 109 -22.12 7.50 20.28
N GLY A 110 -22.83 7.35 21.41
CA GLY A 110 -23.79 6.25 21.62
C GLY A 110 -24.90 6.22 20.57
N ALA A 111 -25.46 7.38 20.24
CA ALA A 111 -26.50 7.54 19.22
C ALA A 111 -26.01 7.16 17.80
N LEU A 112 -24.78 7.56 17.45
CA LEU A 112 -24.16 7.22 16.17
C LEU A 112 -23.95 5.71 16.02
N ARG A 113 -23.51 5.04 17.09
CA ARG A 113 -23.31 3.58 17.12
C ARG A 113 -24.62 2.83 16.97
N PHE A 114 -25.67 3.28 17.67
CA PHE A 114 -27.02 2.74 17.52
C PHE A 114 -27.53 2.91 16.08
N TRP A 115 -27.43 4.12 15.53
CA TRP A 115 -27.81 4.42 14.15
C TRP A 115 -27.07 3.53 13.14
N LYS A 116 -25.74 3.40 13.27
CA LYS A 116 -24.92 2.52 12.42
C LYS A 116 -25.40 1.07 12.48
N GLY A 117 -25.60 0.54 13.69
CA GLY A 117 -26.08 -0.84 13.87
C GLY A 117 -27.46 -1.06 13.23
N ARG A 118 -28.34 -0.07 13.36
CA ARG A 118 -29.68 -0.06 12.79
C ARG A 118 -29.66 -0.04 11.25
N GLU A 119 -28.87 0.85 10.63
CA GLU A 119 -28.73 0.89 9.17
C GLU A 119 -28.09 -0.37 8.60
N MET A 120 -27.07 -0.92 9.27
CA MET A 120 -26.47 -2.18 8.83
C MET A 120 -27.48 -3.34 8.84
N THR A 121 -28.35 -3.40 9.85
CA THR A 121 -29.43 -4.40 9.89
C THR A 121 -30.43 -4.23 8.75
N ARG A 122 -30.75 -2.98 8.37
CA ARG A 122 -31.57 -2.66 7.19
C ARG A 122 -30.91 -3.13 5.88
N VAL A 123 -29.62 -2.83 5.69
CA VAL A 123 -28.89 -3.28 4.50
C VAL A 123 -28.84 -4.82 4.46
N ALA A 124 -28.57 -5.47 5.59
CA ALA A 124 -28.53 -6.93 5.67
C ALA A 124 -29.86 -7.56 5.25
N VAL A 125 -31.00 -7.13 5.80
CA VAL A 125 -32.30 -7.75 5.46
C VAL A 125 -32.64 -7.59 3.97
N ARG A 126 -32.28 -6.47 3.36
CA ARG A 126 -32.49 -6.23 1.92
C ARG A 126 -31.62 -7.11 1.04
N GLU A 127 -30.36 -7.29 1.41
CA GLU A 127 -29.47 -8.21 0.71
C GLU A 127 -29.97 -9.66 0.82
N LEU A 128 -30.43 -10.08 2.00
CA LEU A 128 -31.01 -11.41 2.23
C LEU A 128 -32.30 -11.63 1.43
N ALA A 129 -33.14 -10.60 1.33
CA ALA A 129 -34.34 -10.57 0.50
C ALA A 129 -34.03 -10.57 -1.00
N ALA A 130 -32.79 -10.27 -1.39
CA ALA A 130 -32.33 -10.10 -2.77
C ALA A 130 -33.10 -9.00 -3.53
N VAL A 131 -33.38 -7.89 -2.84
CA VAL A 131 -34.04 -6.71 -3.43
C VAL A 131 -33.06 -5.58 -3.80
N ALA A 132 -31.80 -5.67 -3.34
CA ALA A 132 -30.75 -4.70 -3.64
C ALA A 132 -29.61 -5.37 -4.44
N PRO A 133 -29.16 -4.80 -5.56
CA PRO A 133 -27.97 -5.27 -6.27
C PRO A 133 -26.70 -5.00 -5.45
N LEU A 134 -25.61 -5.69 -5.80
CA LEU A 134 -24.34 -5.61 -5.06
C LEU A 134 -23.85 -4.16 -4.92
N GLU A 135 -23.88 -3.38 -5.99
CA GLU A 135 -23.43 -1.98 -6.01
C GLU A 135 -24.24 -1.08 -5.06
N GLU A 136 -25.53 -1.37 -4.90
CA GLU A 136 -26.39 -0.63 -3.98
C GLU A 136 -26.04 -0.99 -2.52
N THR A 137 -25.96 -2.29 -2.22
CA THR A 137 -25.59 -2.80 -0.90
C THR A 137 -24.24 -2.25 -0.45
N THR A 138 -23.20 -2.39 -1.27
CA THR A 138 -21.85 -1.94 -0.89
C THR A 138 -21.72 -0.42 -0.89
N GLY A 139 -22.48 0.27 -1.74
CA GLY A 139 -22.60 1.72 -1.75
C GLY A 139 -23.25 2.27 -0.48
N GLU A 140 -24.33 1.66 0.01
CA GLU A 140 -24.96 2.04 1.29
C GLU A 140 -24.04 1.76 2.48
N LEU A 141 -23.37 0.60 2.52
CA LEU A 141 -22.38 0.30 3.57
C LEU A 141 -21.22 1.30 3.60
N SER A 142 -20.75 1.74 2.43
CA SER A 142 -19.72 2.77 2.28
C SER A 142 -20.21 4.13 2.79
N GLN A 143 -21.44 4.51 2.46
CA GLN A 143 -22.06 5.74 2.96
C GLN A 143 -22.22 5.74 4.49
N ILE A 144 -22.62 4.62 5.09
CA ILE A 144 -22.72 4.50 6.56
C ILE A 144 -21.35 4.73 7.21
N ALA A 145 -20.29 4.14 6.66
CA ALA A 145 -18.93 4.35 7.16
C ALA A 145 -18.46 5.80 7.01
N GLU A 146 -18.71 6.42 5.85
CA GLU A 146 -18.38 7.82 5.58
C GLU A 146 -19.10 8.77 6.55
N ILE A 147 -20.41 8.58 6.78
CA ILE A 147 -21.20 9.40 7.71
C ILE A 147 -20.64 9.29 9.13
N CYS A 148 -20.32 8.07 9.59
CA CYS A 148 -19.68 7.87 10.88
C CYS A 148 -18.33 8.58 10.98
N LEU A 149 -17.48 8.48 9.96
CA LEU A 149 -16.16 9.11 9.92
C LEU A 149 -16.26 10.63 9.92
N ARG A 150 -17.12 11.21 9.07
CA ARG A 150 -17.38 12.65 9.02
C ARG A 150 -17.87 13.18 10.36
N ARG A 151 -18.86 12.52 10.98
CA ARG A 151 -19.43 12.99 12.26
C ARG A 151 -18.41 12.99 13.40
N VAL A 152 -17.55 11.98 13.47
CA VAL A 152 -16.48 11.90 14.47
C VAL A 152 -15.38 12.92 14.18
N PHE A 153 -15.01 13.09 12.90
CA PHE A 153 -14.04 14.09 12.47
C PHE A 153 -14.51 15.52 12.81
N ASP A 154 -15.72 15.89 12.39
CA ASP A 154 -16.27 17.23 12.58
C ASP A 154 -16.32 17.61 14.07
N PHE A 155 -16.70 16.67 14.93
CA PHE A 155 -16.70 16.88 16.37
C PHE A 155 -15.29 17.12 16.92
N TRP A 156 -14.33 16.24 16.64
CA TRP A 156 -12.98 16.36 17.20
C TRP A 156 -12.19 17.52 16.59
N ASP A 157 -12.41 17.85 15.33
CA ASP A 157 -11.81 19.04 14.72
C ASP A 157 -12.31 20.32 15.40
N ALA A 158 -13.63 20.46 15.59
CA ALA A 158 -14.21 21.59 16.31
C ALA A 158 -13.71 21.70 17.76
N GLU A 159 -13.74 20.60 18.51
CA GLU A 159 -13.30 20.53 19.91
C GLU A 159 -11.81 20.90 20.06
N LEU A 160 -10.94 20.36 19.20
CA LEU A 160 -9.51 20.67 19.25
C LEU A 160 -9.21 22.10 18.81
N ARG A 161 -9.92 22.62 17.80
CA ARG A 161 -9.80 24.02 17.36
C ARG A 161 -10.23 25.00 18.46
N GLN A 162 -11.31 24.69 19.17
CA GLN A 162 -11.75 25.48 20.32
C GLN A 162 -10.71 25.48 21.45
N ARG A 163 -10.08 24.32 21.71
CA ARG A 163 -9.14 24.16 22.81
C ARG A 163 -7.74 24.73 22.55
N TYR A 164 -7.22 24.55 21.34
CA TYR A 164 -5.81 24.86 21.01
C TYR A 164 -5.65 26.00 20.01
N GLY A 165 -6.74 26.52 19.45
CA GLY A 165 -6.73 27.43 18.30
C GLY A 165 -6.82 26.68 16.96
N SER A 166 -7.05 27.42 15.89
CA SER A 166 -7.29 26.88 14.55
C SER A 166 -6.05 26.97 13.67
N PRO A 167 -5.49 25.84 13.19
CA PRO A 167 -4.47 25.85 12.14
C PRO A 167 -5.00 26.54 10.87
N LYS A 168 -4.11 27.25 10.17
CA LYS A 168 -4.38 27.71 8.79
C LYS A 168 -4.29 26.55 7.78
N ALA A 169 -3.48 25.54 8.09
CA ALA A 169 -3.39 24.33 7.30
C ALA A 169 -4.73 23.57 7.29
N GLU A 170 -5.03 22.99 6.13
CA GLU A 170 -6.19 22.13 5.95
C GLU A 170 -5.88 20.69 6.37
N PHE A 171 -6.92 19.91 6.63
CA PHE A 171 -6.82 18.49 6.94
C PHE A 171 -7.80 17.70 6.08
N ALA A 172 -7.39 16.52 5.60
CA ALA A 172 -8.21 15.63 4.80
C ALA A 172 -8.05 14.18 5.27
N ILE A 173 -9.13 13.42 5.15
CA ILE A 173 -9.15 11.97 5.34
C ILE A 173 -9.38 11.33 3.98
N LEU A 174 -8.40 10.55 3.52
CA LEU A 174 -8.54 9.71 2.33
C LEU A 174 -8.92 8.28 2.76
N ALA A 175 -9.94 7.73 2.13
CA ALA A 175 -10.23 6.31 2.17
C ALA A 175 -9.44 5.58 1.09
N LEU A 176 -8.92 4.41 1.45
CA LEU A 176 -8.30 3.46 0.54
C LEU A 176 -9.16 2.19 0.44
N GLY A 177 -8.66 1.19 -0.29
CA GLY A 177 -9.28 -0.13 -0.32
C GLY A 177 -10.75 -0.11 -0.72
N LYS A 178 -11.59 -0.84 0.01
CA LYS A 178 -13.02 -0.97 -0.30
C LYS A 178 -13.80 0.31 -0.07
N LEU A 179 -13.50 1.07 0.99
CA LEU A 179 -14.20 2.33 1.25
C LEU A 179 -13.91 3.36 0.14
N GLY A 180 -12.64 3.47 -0.27
CA GLY A 180 -12.25 4.38 -1.34
C GLY A 180 -12.87 4.02 -2.71
N GLY A 181 -13.13 2.74 -2.96
CA GLY A 181 -13.88 2.24 -4.12
C GLY A 181 -15.41 2.32 -4.01
N GLY A 182 -15.95 2.79 -2.87
CA GLY A 182 -17.39 2.78 -2.59
C GLY A 182 -18.00 1.38 -2.52
N GLU A 183 -17.21 0.40 -2.08
CA GLU A 183 -17.53 -1.02 -2.17
C GLU A 183 -17.31 -1.80 -0.84
N LEU A 184 -17.61 -1.18 0.32
CA LEU A 184 -17.53 -1.87 1.62
C LEU A 184 -18.48 -3.07 1.73
N ASN A 185 -18.00 -4.11 2.44
CA ASN A 185 -18.81 -5.25 2.88
C ASN A 185 -19.26 -5.08 4.35
N HIS A 186 -20.17 -5.96 4.81
CA HIS A 186 -20.71 -5.98 6.19
C HIS A 186 -19.65 -6.01 7.29
N SER A 187 -18.54 -6.73 7.09
CA SER A 187 -17.42 -6.74 8.03
C SER A 187 -16.12 -6.39 7.31
N SER A 188 -15.94 -5.10 7.06
CA SER A 188 -14.73 -4.54 6.46
C SER A 188 -14.00 -3.62 7.44
N ASP A 189 -12.67 -3.61 7.34
CA ASP A 189 -11.90 -2.50 7.91
C ASP A 189 -12.07 -1.27 7.01
N VAL A 190 -11.99 -0.08 7.61
CA VAL A 190 -11.89 1.18 6.87
C VAL A 190 -10.42 1.57 6.79
N ASP A 191 -9.85 1.36 5.62
CA ASP A 191 -8.46 1.72 5.31
C ASP A 191 -8.37 3.25 5.11
N LEU A 192 -7.64 3.96 5.97
CA LEU A 192 -7.57 5.43 5.94
C LEU A 192 -6.14 5.96 5.84
N LEU A 193 -6.01 7.16 5.27
CA LEU A 193 -4.81 7.97 5.27
C LEU A 193 -5.18 9.41 5.70
N PHE A 194 -4.44 9.94 6.66
CA PHE A 194 -4.64 11.31 7.17
C PHE A 194 -3.58 12.26 6.62
N LEU A 195 -4.04 13.39 6.08
CA LEU A 195 -3.23 14.35 5.36
C LEU A 195 -3.51 15.75 5.87
N TYR A 196 -2.48 16.59 5.97
CA TYR A 196 -2.63 18.04 6.14
C TYR A 196 -1.84 18.81 5.08
N SER A 197 -2.22 20.06 4.81
CA SER A 197 -1.72 20.80 3.63
C SER A 197 -0.24 21.18 3.72
N GLU A 198 0.22 21.68 4.86
CA GLU A 198 1.58 22.23 5.02
C GLU A 198 2.10 22.09 6.46
N GLU A 199 3.43 22.10 6.62
CA GLU A 199 4.05 22.21 7.94
C GLU A 199 3.90 23.63 8.50
N GLY A 200 3.87 23.74 9.83
CA GLY A 200 3.75 25.04 10.48
C GLY A 200 3.64 24.97 12.00
N GLN A 201 3.48 26.14 12.60
CA GLN A 201 3.31 26.30 14.05
C GLN A 201 1.94 26.93 14.32
N LEU A 202 1.15 26.28 15.17
CA LEU A 202 -0.12 26.82 15.67
C LEU A 202 0.12 27.78 16.85
N ALA A 203 1.03 27.38 17.74
CA ALA A 203 1.45 28.13 18.91
C ALA A 203 2.93 27.80 19.22
N PRO A 204 3.63 28.54 20.09
CA PRO A 204 5.06 28.33 20.38
C PRO A 204 5.44 26.90 20.79
N HIS A 205 4.48 26.10 21.27
CA HIS A 205 4.69 24.72 21.71
C HIS A 205 3.80 23.69 21.00
N ILE A 206 3.11 24.08 19.93
CA ILE A 206 2.22 23.17 19.18
C ILE A 206 2.44 23.38 17.69
N SER A 207 3.09 22.41 17.05
CA SER A 207 3.18 22.36 15.59
C SER A 207 1.89 21.83 14.95
N TYR A 208 1.68 22.12 13.67
CA TYR A 208 0.59 21.52 12.89
C TYR A 208 0.67 19.99 12.89
N HIS A 209 1.88 19.44 12.74
CA HIS A 209 2.12 18.00 12.88
C HIS A 209 1.56 17.43 14.20
N GLN A 210 1.85 18.08 15.33
CA GLN A 210 1.35 17.65 16.65
C GLN A 210 -0.16 17.80 16.77
N PHE A 211 -0.74 18.89 16.25
CA PHE A 211 -2.18 19.12 16.26
C PHE A 211 -2.92 18.05 15.44
N PHE A 212 -2.52 17.80 14.20
CA PHE A 212 -3.22 16.85 13.32
C PHE A 212 -3.00 15.39 13.72
N ASN A 213 -1.84 15.03 14.26
CA ASN A 213 -1.66 13.70 14.83
C ASN A 213 -2.52 13.49 16.10
N ARG A 214 -2.76 14.55 16.88
CA ARG A 214 -3.71 14.49 18.01
C ARG A 214 -5.15 14.32 17.52
N LEU A 215 -5.55 15.01 16.46
CA LEU A 215 -6.86 14.84 15.82
C LEU A 215 -7.05 13.41 15.29
N ALA A 216 -6.10 12.92 14.50
CA ALA A 216 -6.09 11.55 13.98
C ALA A 216 -6.19 10.51 15.11
N ASN A 217 -5.45 10.70 16.19
CA ASN A 217 -5.49 9.81 17.36
C ASN A 217 -6.87 9.84 18.05
N LYS A 218 -7.52 11.00 18.17
CA LYS A 218 -8.88 11.10 18.75
C LYS A 218 -9.95 10.40 17.93
N ILE A 219 -9.85 10.48 16.60
CA ILE A 219 -10.69 9.71 15.69
C ILE A 219 -10.47 8.21 15.93
N LEU A 220 -9.21 7.76 15.95
CA LEU A 220 -8.87 6.35 16.16
C LEU A 220 -9.39 5.82 17.51
N GLU A 221 -9.14 6.55 18.61
CA GLU A 221 -9.63 6.23 19.96
C GLU A 221 -11.15 6.06 19.98
N THR A 222 -11.87 6.94 19.29
CA THR A 222 -13.34 6.89 19.21
C THR A 222 -13.79 5.61 18.51
N PHE A 223 -13.20 5.28 17.35
CA PHE A 223 -13.57 4.08 16.60
C PHE A 223 -13.22 2.77 17.34
N SER A 224 -12.12 2.76 18.12
CA SER A 224 -11.69 1.58 18.88
C SER A 224 -12.37 1.42 20.25
N SER A 225 -13.03 2.46 20.76
CA SER A 225 -13.62 2.43 22.11
C SER A 225 -14.82 1.46 22.21
N PRO A 226 -14.80 0.50 23.14
CA PRO A 226 -15.96 -0.35 23.44
C PRO A 226 -17.15 0.48 23.94
N HIS A 227 -18.36 0.09 23.53
CA HIS A 227 -19.59 0.74 23.93
C HIS A 227 -20.76 -0.25 23.92
N SER A 228 -21.78 -0.04 24.76
CA SER A 228 -22.94 -0.93 24.91
C SER A 228 -23.76 -1.07 23.61
N ALA A 229 -23.87 0.00 22.84
CA ALA A 229 -24.49 0.03 21.50
C ALA A 229 -23.61 -0.56 20.38
N GLY A 230 -22.40 -1.05 20.70
CA GLY A 230 -21.47 -1.65 19.75
C GLY A 230 -20.36 -0.72 19.26
N LEU A 231 -19.45 -1.28 18.45
CA LEU A 231 -18.36 -0.54 17.81
C LEU A 231 -18.86 0.18 16.54
N LEU A 232 -18.14 1.23 16.12
CA LEU A 232 -18.32 1.84 14.81
C LEU A 232 -17.72 0.91 13.74
N PHE A 233 -16.64 1.32 13.09
CA PHE A 233 -15.87 0.50 12.17
C PHE A 233 -14.48 0.22 12.73
N ARG A 234 -13.84 -0.86 12.29
CA ARG A 234 -12.42 -1.07 12.56
C ARG A 234 -11.63 -0.23 11.59
N VAL A 235 -10.76 0.63 12.10
CA VAL A 235 -9.91 1.51 11.28
C VAL A 235 -8.56 0.82 11.06
N ASP A 236 -8.12 0.74 9.81
CA ASP A 236 -6.79 0.28 9.44
C ASP A 236 -5.98 1.43 8.85
N LEU A 237 -4.80 1.68 9.42
CA LEU A 237 -3.86 2.72 9.01
C LEU A 237 -2.53 2.14 8.52
N ARG A 238 -2.43 0.82 8.32
CA ARG A 238 -1.17 0.16 7.94
C ARG A 238 -0.71 0.49 6.52
N LEU A 239 -1.61 1.01 5.68
CA LEU A 239 -1.31 1.42 4.31
C LEU A 239 -0.75 2.85 4.19
N ARG A 240 -0.58 3.57 5.31
CA ARG A 240 0.09 4.88 5.30
C ARG A 240 1.61 4.70 5.12
N PRO A 241 2.34 5.74 4.67
CA PRO A 241 3.81 5.70 4.61
C PRO A 241 4.45 5.18 5.88
N GLU A 242 5.42 4.26 5.73
CA GLU A 242 6.15 3.61 6.82
C GLU A 242 5.27 2.72 7.73
N GLY A 243 4.03 2.44 7.32
CA GLY A 243 3.09 1.56 8.01
C GLY A 243 2.90 1.95 9.47
N SER A 244 2.97 0.98 10.38
CA SER A 244 2.79 1.21 11.82
C SER A 244 3.85 2.10 12.46
N ALA A 245 5.04 2.23 11.85
CA ALA A 245 6.14 3.04 12.37
C ALA A 245 6.02 4.53 12.00
N GLY A 246 5.24 4.85 10.96
CA GLY A 246 5.03 6.22 10.51
C GLY A 246 4.05 7.01 11.39
N PRO A 247 4.07 8.36 11.32
CA PRO A 247 3.07 9.21 11.99
C PRO A 247 1.66 8.91 11.46
N LEU A 248 0.63 9.22 12.27
CA LEU A 248 -0.77 9.00 11.86
C LEU A 248 -1.17 9.94 10.73
N ALA A 249 -0.72 11.20 10.79
CA ALA A 249 -0.96 12.21 9.75
C ALA A 249 0.37 12.83 9.27
N ARG A 250 0.46 13.12 7.98
CA ARG A 250 1.62 13.79 7.32
C ARG A 250 1.18 14.99 6.49
N SER A 251 2.10 15.93 6.27
CA SER A 251 1.92 17.02 5.32
C SER A 251 1.94 16.53 3.87
N LEU A 252 1.34 17.30 2.97
CA LEU A 252 1.37 17.02 1.53
C LEU A 252 2.80 16.96 0.97
N GLU A 253 3.67 17.89 1.39
CA GLU A 253 5.10 17.88 1.04
C GLU A 253 5.81 16.61 1.53
N SER A 254 5.54 16.18 2.76
CA SER A 254 6.12 14.95 3.32
C SER A 254 5.65 13.69 2.58
N MET A 255 4.41 13.67 2.10
CA MET A 255 3.88 12.59 1.27
C MET A 255 4.55 12.56 -0.11
N GLU A 256 4.72 13.72 -0.75
CA GLU A 256 5.39 13.84 -2.06
C GLU A 256 6.81 13.27 -2.01
N ASN A 257 7.59 13.71 -1.04
CA ASN A 257 8.96 13.24 -0.83
C ASN A 257 9.01 11.71 -0.58
N TYR A 258 8.06 11.17 0.18
CA TYR A 258 8.00 9.74 0.46
C TYR A 258 7.71 8.93 -0.80
N TYR A 259 6.64 9.25 -1.54
CA TYR A 259 6.27 8.46 -2.71
C TYR A 259 7.23 8.64 -3.89
N ALA A 260 7.91 9.79 -3.98
CA ALA A 260 8.98 10.00 -4.96
C ALA A 260 10.21 9.13 -4.70
N GLY A 261 10.61 8.96 -3.43
CA GLY A 261 11.86 8.26 -3.08
C GLY A 261 11.72 6.80 -2.61
N PHE A 262 10.61 6.48 -1.93
CA PHE A 262 10.46 5.23 -1.16
C PHE A 262 9.22 4.41 -1.50
N GLY A 263 8.27 4.99 -2.26
CA GLY A 263 6.97 4.38 -2.53
C GLY A 263 7.06 3.01 -3.22
N GLU A 264 6.34 2.03 -2.68
CA GLU A 264 6.35 0.64 -3.12
C GLU A 264 5.17 0.29 -4.04
N THR A 265 5.29 -0.80 -4.81
CA THR A 265 4.23 -1.24 -5.75
C THR A 265 2.89 -1.52 -5.09
N TRP A 266 2.89 -2.11 -3.90
CA TRP A 266 1.64 -2.36 -3.17
C TRP A 266 0.95 -1.05 -2.76
N GLU A 267 1.71 0.03 -2.51
CA GLU A 267 1.16 1.35 -2.22
C GLU A 267 0.53 1.96 -3.46
N ARG A 268 1.15 1.78 -4.64
CA ARG A 268 0.53 2.19 -5.92
C ARG A 268 -0.83 1.53 -6.09
N ILE A 269 -0.90 0.22 -5.85
CA ILE A 269 -2.15 -0.56 -5.92
C ILE A 269 -3.17 -0.04 -4.90
N ALA A 270 -2.77 0.21 -3.67
CA ALA A 270 -3.66 0.75 -2.64
C ALA A 270 -4.23 2.12 -3.04
N LEU A 271 -3.38 3.01 -3.58
CA LEU A 271 -3.76 4.35 -3.99
C LEU A 271 -4.64 4.41 -5.25
N THR A 272 -4.72 3.33 -6.06
CA THR A 272 -5.72 3.26 -7.15
C THR A 272 -7.17 3.41 -6.66
N LYS A 273 -7.40 3.13 -5.37
CA LYS A 273 -8.69 3.24 -4.71
C LYS A 273 -8.83 4.53 -3.90
N ALA A 274 -7.83 5.40 -3.85
CA ALA A 274 -7.83 6.53 -2.94
C ALA A 274 -8.94 7.54 -3.28
N SER A 275 -9.71 7.95 -2.26
CA SER A 275 -10.79 8.93 -2.39
C SER A 275 -10.94 9.77 -1.13
N GLY A 276 -11.17 11.08 -1.28
CA GLY A 276 -11.34 12.00 -0.15
C GLY A 276 -12.73 11.88 0.48
N ILE A 277 -12.81 11.46 1.75
CA ILE A 277 -14.08 11.15 2.44
C ILE A 277 -14.43 12.13 3.57
N ALA A 278 -13.51 12.94 4.06
CA ALA A 278 -13.77 13.96 5.09
C ALA A 278 -12.68 15.03 5.09
N GLY A 279 -12.96 16.17 5.72
CA GLY A 279 -12.06 17.34 5.70
C GLY A 279 -12.09 18.09 4.36
N SER A 280 -10.96 18.73 4.02
CA SER A 280 -10.81 19.53 2.80
C SER A 280 -10.84 18.65 1.54
N ARG A 281 -11.79 18.95 0.65
CA ARG A 281 -11.88 18.33 -0.67
C ARG A 281 -10.76 18.79 -1.60
N GLU A 282 -10.33 20.05 -1.46
CA GLU A 282 -9.26 20.64 -2.26
C GLU A 282 -7.93 19.96 -1.96
N LEU A 283 -7.59 19.78 -0.68
CA LEU A 283 -6.39 19.06 -0.26
C LEU A 283 -6.39 17.59 -0.72
N ALA A 284 -7.53 16.89 -0.63
CA ALA A 284 -7.62 15.52 -1.13
C ALA A 284 -7.41 15.45 -2.65
N TYR A 285 -7.98 16.42 -3.40
CA TYR A 285 -7.75 16.55 -4.83
C TYR A 285 -6.28 16.82 -5.16
N ASP A 286 -5.64 17.74 -4.45
CA ASP A 286 -4.22 18.06 -4.66
C ASP A 286 -3.32 16.86 -4.39
N PHE A 287 -3.60 16.08 -3.35
CA PHE A 287 -2.88 14.83 -3.10
C PHE A 287 -2.99 13.86 -4.28
N LEU A 288 -4.21 13.59 -4.75
CA LEU A 288 -4.43 12.64 -5.85
C LEU A 288 -3.78 13.12 -7.15
N ARG A 289 -3.88 14.42 -7.43
CA ARG A 289 -3.27 15.05 -8.61
C ARG A 289 -1.73 14.97 -8.55
N LEU A 290 -1.15 15.33 -7.41
CA LEU A 290 0.31 15.33 -7.20
C LEU A 290 0.89 13.92 -7.34
N HIS A 291 0.19 12.92 -6.80
CA HIS A 291 0.65 11.53 -6.79
C HIS A 291 0.18 10.72 -8.01
N GLN A 292 -0.56 11.32 -8.94
CA GLN A 292 -1.02 10.64 -10.16
C GLN A 292 0.14 9.95 -10.91
N PRO A 293 1.34 10.55 -11.09
CA PRO A 293 2.45 9.88 -11.78
C PRO A 293 3.03 8.69 -11.00
N PHE A 294 2.89 8.68 -9.67
CA PHE A 294 3.24 7.54 -8.83
C PHE A 294 2.17 6.44 -8.94
N ILE A 295 0.89 6.79 -8.88
CA ILE A 295 -0.20 5.80 -8.96
C ILE A 295 -0.24 5.17 -10.35
N TYR A 296 -0.15 5.98 -11.41
CA TYR A 296 -0.24 5.56 -12.81
C TYR A 296 1.03 5.94 -13.57
N PRO A 297 2.07 5.08 -13.55
CA PRO A 297 3.33 5.37 -14.23
C PRO A 297 3.15 5.43 -15.76
N LYS A 298 3.95 6.27 -16.45
CA LYS A 298 3.91 6.41 -17.92
C LYS A 298 4.29 5.13 -18.68
N SER A 299 5.07 4.27 -18.04
CA SER A 299 5.54 2.98 -18.55
C SER A 299 5.50 1.95 -17.43
N ALA A 300 4.84 0.82 -17.65
CA ALA A 300 4.94 -0.33 -16.75
C ALA A 300 6.26 -1.08 -17.00
N THR A 301 6.97 -1.42 -15.92
CA THR A 301 8.18 -2.25 -15.99
C THR A 301 7.81 -3.72 -15.76
N PRO A 302 8.55 -4.69 -16.34
CA PRO A 302 8.37 -6.10 -16.00
C PRO A 302 8.44 -6.37 -14.49
N ASP A 303 9.31 -5.65 -13.79
CA ASP A 303 9.48 -5.71 -12.33
C ASP A 303 8.16 -5.48 -11.57
N LEU A 304 7.31 -4.56 -12.05
CA LEU A 304 5.99 -4.27 -11.44
C LEU A 304 5.08 -5.51 -11.43
N LEU A 305 5.04 -6.25 -12.54
CA LEU A 305 4.19 -7.44 -12.67
C LEU A 305 4.72 -8.58 -11.80
N GLU A 306 6.04 -8.74 -11.78
CA GLU A 306 6.70 -9.73 -10.93
C GLU A 306 6.46 -9.44 -9.44
N GLU A 307 6.48 -8.18 -9.02
CA GLU A 307 6.14 -7.77 -7.65
C GLU A 307 4.71 -8.17 -7.27
N ILE A 308 3.74 -7.93 -8.14
CA ILE A 308 2.34 -8.30 -7.91
C ILE A 308 2.18 -9.82 -7.80
N ALA A 309 2.84 -10.57 -8.71
CA ALA A 309 2.85 -12.03 -8.69
C ALA A 309 3.48 -12.57 -7.38
N ASN A 310 4.59 -11.99 -6.94
CA ASN A 310 5.29 -12.37 -5.72
C ASN A 310 4.47 -12.07 -4.45
N ILE A 311 3.78 -10.93 -4.42
CA ILE A 311 2.83 -10.60 -3.33
C ILE A 311 1.74 -11.67 -3.28
N LYS A 312 1.14 -12.02 -4.43
CA LYS A 312 0.10 -13.04 -4.49
C LYS A 312 0.60 -14.40 -4.02
N HIS A 313 1.77 -14.85 -4.48
CA HIS A 313 2.33 -16.14 -4.09
C HIS A 313 2.61 -16.22 -2.59
N ARG A 314 3.12 -15.14 -1.99
CA ARG A 314 3.32 -15.04 -0.54
C ARG A 314 2.01 -15.14 0.23
N VAL A 315 0.96 -14.47 -0.23
CA VAL A 315 -0.37 -14.53 0.40
C VAL A 315 -0.96 -15.95 0.33
N GLU A 316 -0.88 -16.63 -0.82
CA GLU A 316 -1.35 -18.02 -0.95
C GLU A 316 -0.62 -18.96 0.01
N ARG A 317 0.71 -18.83 0.10
CA ARG A 317 1.56 -19.73 0.89
C ARG A 317 1.51 -19.45 2.39
N ASP A 318 1.70 -18.19 2.78
CA ASP A 318 2.00 -17.82 4.16
C ASP A 318 0.76 -17.35 4.95
N VAL A 319 -0.28 -16.86 4.26
CA VAL A 319 -1.49 -16.31 4.91
C VAL A 319 -2.66 -17.29 4.84
N VAL A 320 -2.94 -17.84 3.65
CA VAL A 320 -4.09 -18.75 3.45
C VAL A 320 -3.71 -20.18 3.81
N GLY A 321 -2.56 -20.65 3.32
CA GLY A 321 -2.10 -22.02 3.48
C GLY A 321 -2.85 -23.01 2.58
N PRO A 322 -2.32 -24.23 2.42
CA PRO A 322 -2.83 -25.20 1.44
C PRO A 322 -4.25 -25.71 1.75
N GLU A 323 -4.64 -25.81 3.01
CA GLU A 323 -5.93 -26.38 3.44
C GLU A 323 -7.15 -25.51 3.11
N LYS A 324 -6.93 -24.19 3.02
CA LYS A 324 -7.99 -23.18 2.79
C LYS A 324 -7.95 -22.62 1.37
N LEU A 325 -6.92 -22.93 0.59
CA LEU A 325 -6.60 -22.27 -0.67
C LEU A 325 -7.73 -22.29 -1.70
N GLU A 326 -8.51 -23.38 -1.72
CA GLU A 326 -9.63 -23.59 -2.66
C GLU A 326 -11.00 -23.20 -2.05
N ARG A 327 -11.04 -22.75 -0.79
CA ARG A 327 -12.27 -22.38 -0.05
C ARG A 327 -12.29 -20.94 0.44
N ASP A 328 -11.13 -20.27 0.47
CA ASP A 328 -11.03 -18.86 0.81
C ASP A 328 -11.44 -18.00 -0.38
N VAL A 329 -12.64 -17.42 -0.30
CA VAL A 329 -13.23 -16.69 -1.43
C VAL A 329 -12.49 -15.40 -1.75
N LYS A 330 -11.72 -14.85 -0.81
CA LYS A 330 -11.03 -13.57 -0.98
C LYS A 330 -9.59 -13.78 -1.43
N LEU A 331 -8.81 -14.53 -0.67
CA LEU A 331 -7.36 -14.66 -0.83
C LEU A 331 -6.93 -15.95 -1.53
N GLY A 332 -7.86 -16.92 -1.67
CA GLY A 332 -7.63 -18.18 -2.36
C GLY A 332 -7.34 -18.03 -3.86
N ARG A 333 -7.11 -19.15 -4.54
CA ARG A 333 -6.82 -19.18 -5.98
C ARG A 333 -8.06 -18.81 -6.78
N GLY A 334 -7.97 -17.80 -7.64
CA GLY A 334 -9.13 -17.29 -8.37
C GLY A 334 -10.16 -16.62 -7.46
N GLY A 335 -9.78 -16.28 -6.23
CA GLY A 335 -10.61 -15.51 -5.30
C GLY A 335 -10.73 -14.05 -5.70
N ILE A 336 -11.44 -13.28 -4.87
CA ILE A 336 -11.74 -11.88 -5.17
C ILE A 336 -10.47 -11.03 -5.33
N ARG A 337 -9.43 -11.30 -4.55
CA ARG A 337 -8.16 -10.58 -4.65
C ARG A 337 -7.45 -10.78 -5.99
N ASP A 338 -7.65 -11.92 -6.66
CA ASP A 338 -7.09 -12.17 -8.00
C ASP A 338 -7.80 -11.28 -9.03
N ILE A 339 -9.12 -11.13 -8.91
CA ILE A 339 -9.91 -10.21 -9.75
C ILE A 339 -9.47 -8.76 -9.52
N GLU A 340 -9.34 -8.34 -8.25
CA GLU A 340 -8.83 -7.02 -7.90
C GLU A 340 -7.45 -6.78 -8.51
N PHE A 341 -6.52 -7.73 -8.37
CA PHE A 341 -5.18 -7.60 -8.94
C PHE A 341 -5.17 -7.56 -10.46
N ILE A 342 -6.01 -8.33 -11.16
CA ILE A 342 -6.14 -8.23 -12.62
C ILE A 342 -6.53 -6.80 -13.02
N VAL A 343 -7.61 -6.27 -12.43
CA VAL A 343 -8.13 -4.95 -12.77
C VAL A 343 -7.12 -3.87 -12.41
N GLN A 344 -6.58 -3.89 -11.18
CA GLN A 344 -5.63 -2.89 -10.72
C GLN A 344 -4.33 -2.93 -11.51
N THR A 345 -3.82 -4.10 -11.89
CA THR A 345 -2.63 -4.20 -12.76
C THR A 345 -2.88 -3.51 -14.10
N LEU A 346 -4.03 -3.74 -14.73
CA LEU A 346 -4.38 -3.07 -15.98
C LEU A 346 -4.59 -1.57 -15.80
N GLN A 347 -5.13 -1.13 -14.65
CA GLN A 347 -5.18 0.30 -14.30
C GLN A 347 -3.77 0.89 -14.18
N LEU A 348 -2.81 0.21 -13.55
CA LEU A 348 -1.43 0.67 -13.44
C LEU A 348 -0.75 0.78 -14.82
N ILE A 349 -0.95 -0.19 -15.71
CA ILE A 349 -0.34 -0.21 -17.05
C ILE A 349 -0.94 0.87 -17.95
N HIS A 350 -2.26 1.03 -17.94
CA HIS A 350 -2.97 1.82 -18.96
C HIS A 350 -3.57 3.14 -18.44
N GLY A 351 -3.68 3.32 -17.13
CA GLY A 351 -4.37 4.46 -16.49
C GLY A 351 -3.70 5.81 -16.72
N ALA A 352 -2.38 5.83 -16.97
CA ALA A 352 -1.66 7.07 -17.30
C ALA A 352 -2.12 7.67 -18.64
N ARG A 353 -2.51 6.81 -19.59
CA ARG A 353 -2.94 7.21 -20.94
C ARG A 353 -4.47 7.23 -21.09
N ASN A 354 -5.17 6.57 -20.18
CA ASN A 354 -6.63 6.41 -20.23
C ASN A 354 -7.24 6.85 -18.88
N PRO A 355 -7.62 8.13 -18.71
CA PRO A 355 -8.19 8.64 -17.47
C PRO A 355 -9.44 7.88 -16.99
N PHE A 356 -10.21 7.27 -17.90
CA PHE A 356 -11.36 6.41 -17.55
C PHE A 356 -10.98 5.18 -16.71
N LEU A 357 -9.72 4.76 -16.73
CA LEU A 357 -9.20 3.69 -15.88
C LEU A 357 -8.70 4.19 -14.52
N GLN A 358 -8.70 5.49 -14.26
CA GLN A 358 -8.42 6.06 -12.93
C GLN A 358 -9.68 6.06 -12.05
N GLU A 359 -10.50 5.01 -12.22
CA GLU A 359 -11.76 4.80 -11.53
C GLU A 359 -11.55 3.92 -10.28
N PRO A 360 -11.83 4.42 -9.07
CA PRO A 360 -11.67 3.64 -7.85
C PRO A 360 -12.62 2.42 -7.76
N SER A 361 -13.84 2.47 -8.29
CA SER A 361 -14.78 1.35 -8.16
C SER A 361 -14.35 0.15 -9.02
N MET A 362 -14.27 -1.05 -8.43
CA MET A 362 -13.83 -2.25 -9.16
C MET A 362 -14.70 -2.54 -10.38
N LEU A 363 -16.03 -2.60 -10.19
CA LEU A 363 -16.95 -2.93 -11.27
C LEU A 363 -17.00 -1.87 -12.38
N LYS A 364 -16.82 -0.58 -12.03
CA LYS A 364 -16.72 0.47 -13.04
C LYS A 364 -15.39 0.41 -13.79
N ALA A 365 -14.27 0.18 -13.10
CA ALA A 365 -12.97 -0.04 -13.73
C ALA A 365 -12.98 -1.25 -14.67
N LEU A 366 -13.63 -2.35 -14.27
CA LEU A 366 -13.81 -3.53 -15.12
C LEU A 366 -14.64 -3.24 -16.38
N ARG A 367 -15.69 -2.41 -16.27
CA ARG A 367 -16.45 -1.92 -17.44
C ARG A 367 -15.60 -1.04 -18.36
N ALA A 368 -14.78 -0.15 -17.79
CA ALA A 368 -13.86 0.68 -18.57
C ALA A 368 -12.80 -0.15 -19.31
N LEU A 369 -12.29 -1.24 -18.71
CA LEU A 369 -11.37 -2.17 -19.39
C LEU A 369 -12.01 -2.83 -20.61
N ARG A 370 -13.31 -3.14 -20.54
CA ARG A 370 -14.08 -3.66 -21.68
C ARG A 370 -14.24 -2.60 -22.77
N GLU A 371 -14.62 -1.38 -22.39
CA GLU A 371 -14.88 -0.28 -23.34
C GLU A 371 -13.62 0.18 -24.09
N LEU A 372 -12.45 -0.09 -23.51
CA LEU A 372 -11.14 0.18 -24.12
C LEU A 372 -10.53 -1.04 -24.83
N ASP A 373 -11.27 -2.15 -24.94
CA ASP A 373 -10.83 -3.42 -25.54
C ASP A 373 -9.52 -3.98 -24.93
N LEU A 374 -9.25 -3.68 -23.65
CA LEU A 374 -8.07 -4.15 -22.93
C LEU A 374 -8.25 -5.58 -22.39
N LEU A 375 -9.48 -6.06 -22.34
CA LEU A 375 -9.84 -7.45 -22.05
C LEU A 375 -10.92 -7.94 -23.01
N PRO A 376 -10.82 -9.21 -23.47
CA PRO A 376 -11.90 -9.84 -24.22
C PRO A 376 -13.24 -9.82 -23.48
N HIS A 377 -14.34 -9.63 -24.21
CA HIS A 377 -15.68 -9.49 -23.64
C HIS A 377 -16.09 -10.68 -22.76
N ASP A 378 -15.77 -11.91 -23.18
CA ASP A 378 -16.03 -13.14 -22.43
C ASP A 378 -15.26 -13.18 -21.09
N GLN A 379 -14.02 -12.68 -21.07
CA GLN A 379 -13.22 -12.59 -19.84
C GLN A 379 -13.77 -11.54 -18.89
N VAL A 380 -14.19 -10.38 -19.39
CA VAL A 380 -14.85 -9.34 -18.57
C VAL A 380 -16.12 -9.91 -17.92
N LEU A 381 -16.95 -10.61 -18.70
CA LEU A 381 -18.17 -11.23 -18.20
C LEU A 381 -17.86 -12.31 -17.16
N ALA A 382 -16.83 -13.13 -17.36
CA ALA A 382 -16.39 -14.12 -16.39
C ALA A 382 -15.95 -13.47 -15.07
N LEU A 383 -15.16 -12.40 -15.13
CA LEU A 383 -14.70 -11.66 -13.95
C LEU A 383 -15.85 -10.96 -13.21
N ASP A 384 -16.79 -10.32 -13.92
CA ASP A 384 -17.96 -9.67 -13.31
C ASP A 384 -18.85 -10.69 -12.58
N ASN A 385 -19.17 -11.80 -13.24
CA ASN A 385 -19.97 -12.89 -12.66
C ASN A 385 -19.28 -13.52 -11.45
N ALA A 386 -17.98 -13.83 -11.56
CA ALA A 386 -17.20 -14.39 -10.46
C ALA A 386 -17.12 -13.42 -9.28
N TYR A 387 -16.86 -12.12 -9.53
CA TYR A 387 -16.79 -11.12 -8.47
C TYR A 387 -18.11 -10.99 -7.72
N ARG A 388 -19.23 -10.86 -8.44
CA ARG A 388 -20.56 -10.75 -7.84
C ARG A 388 -20.89 -11.98 -7.01
N PHE A 389 -20.61 -13.17 -7.55
CA PHE A 389 -20.83 -14.43 -6.85
C PHE A 389 -20.00 -14.51 -5.57
N LEU A 390 -18.68 -14.31 -5.67
CA LEU A 390 -17.77 -14.42 -4.53
C LEU A 390 -18.04 -13.37 -3.46
N ARG A 391 -18.38 -12.13 -3.85
CA ARG A 391 -18.81 -11.07 -2.90
C ARG A 391 -20.07 -11.45 -2.15
N ARG A 392 -21.06 -12.05 -2.82
CA ARG A 392 -22.28 -12.55 -2.17
C ARG A 392 -21.98 -13.67 -1.16
N VAL A 393 -21.04 -14.57 -1.48
CA VAL A 393 -20.57 -15.60 -0.53
C VAL A 393 -19.86 -14.95 0.65
N GLU A 394 -18.94 -14.02 0.40
CA GLU A 394 -18.22 -13.26 1.43
C GLU A 394 -19.19 -12.52 2.36
N HIS A 395 -20.13 -11.77 1.81
CA HIS A 395 -21.16 -11.08 2.60
C HIS A 395 -21.96 -12.05 3.46
N ARG A 396 -22.32 -13.22 2.93
CA ARG A 396 -23.08 -14.20 3.68
C ARG A 396 -22.30 -14.77 4.86
N LEU A 397 -21.00 -15.00 4.69
CA LEU A 397 -20.11 -15.40 5.79
C LEU A 397 -19.98 -14.30 6.85
N GLN A 398 -19.98 -13.03 6.43
CA GLN A 398 -19.79 -11.89 7.33
C GLN A 398 -21.05 -11.47 8.09
N ILE A 399 -22.24 -11.54 7.48
CA ILE A 399 -23.53 -11.10 8.07
C ILE A 399 -23.87 -11.87 9.35
N GLU A 400 -23.37 -13.10 9.51
CA GLU A 400 -23.72 -13.96 10.64
C GLU A 400 -23.42 -13.29 11.99
N ALA A 401 -22.16 -12.93 12.22
CA ALA A 401 -21.69 -12.29 13.46
C ALA A 401 -20.94 -10.97 13.22
N GLU A 402 -21.02 -10.39 12.02
CA GLU A 402 -20.20 -9.23 11.60
C GLU A 402 -18.69 -9.47 11.74
N GLN A 403 -18.24 -10.69 11.45
CA GLN A 403 -16.84 -11.09 11.52
C GLN A 403 -16.17 -11.13 10.15
N GLN A 404 -14.85 -10.94 10.11
CA GLN A 404 -14.02 -11.04 8.90
C GLN A 404 -13.76 -12.50 8.52
N THR A 405 -14.81 -13.18 8.11
CA THR A 405 -14.73 -14.58 7.67
C THR A 405 -14.74 -14.63 6.14
N HIS A 406 -13.71 -15.26 5.58
CA HIS A 406 -13.51 -15.40 4.13
C HIS A 406 -13.46 -16.85 3.67
N THR A 407 -13.24 -17.78 4.60
CA THR A 407 -13.12 -19.21 4.29
C THR A 407 -14.47 -19.89 4.43
N VAL A 408 -14.91 -20.58 3.38
CA VAL A 408 -16.12 -21.41 3.40
C VAL A 408 -15.89 -22.61 4.33
N PRO A 409 -16.82 -22.90 5.26
CA PRO A 409 -16.68 -24.04 6.17
C PRO A 409 -16.66 -25.37 5.42
N ASP A 410 -15.89 -26.33 5.91
CA ASP A 410 -15.81 -27.72 5.42
C ASP A 410 -16.73 -28.68 6.19
N GLU A 411 -17.15 -28.29 7.39
CA GLU A 411 -18.12 -29.05 8.19
C GLU A 411 -19.48 -29.15 7.48
N PRO A 412 -20.11 -30.35 7.41
CA PRO A 412 -21.32 -30.57 6.61
C PRO A 412 -22.51 -29.68 6.98
N GLU A 413 -22.75 -29.45 8.27
CA GLU A 413 -23.90 -28.66 8.73
C GLU A 413 -23.72 -27.15 8.48
N PRO A 414 -22.62 -26.50 8.91
CA PRO A 414 -22.35 -25.11 8.54
C PRO A 414 -22.34 -24.87 7.02
N LEU A 415 -21.76 -25.78 6.23
CA LEU A 415 -21.75 -25.68 4.77
C LEU A 415 -23.16 -25.77 4.17
N SER A 416 -23.99 -26.70 4.66
CA SER A 416 -25.39 -26.83 4.24
C SER A 416 -26.21 -25.58 4.58
N ARG A 417 -26.01 -25.00 5.77
CA ARG A 417 -26.65 -23.74 6.17
C ARG A 417 -26.23 -22.58 5.28
N LEU A 418 -24.93 -22.44 5.00
CA LEU A 418 -24.40 -21.42 4.10
C LEU A 418 -25.00 -21.57 2.69
N ALA A 419 -24.99 -22.78 2.12
CA ALA A 419 -25.53 -23.06 0.79
C ALA A 419 -27.02 -22.69 0.69
N ARG A 420 -27.84 -23.13 1.66
CA ARG A 420 -29.28 -22.79 1.69
C ARG A 420 -29.51 -21.30 1.87
N SER A 421 -28.70 -20.62 2.68
CA SER A 421 -28.80 -19.18 2.88
C SER A 421 -28.53 -18.39 1.58
N LEU A 422 -27.66 -18.93 0.72
CA LEU A 422 -27.38 -18.45 -0.63
C LEU A 422 -28.39 -18.95 -1.68
N ARG A 423 -29.48 -19.60 -1.26
CA ARG A 423 -30.57 -20.16 -2.09
C ARG A 423 -30.15 -21.33 -2.99
N PHE A 424 -29.09 -22.06 -2.64
CA PHE A 424 -28.76 -23.33 -3.28
C PHE A 424 -29.57 -24.48 -2.70
N SER A 425 -29.89 -25.47 -3.53
CA SER A 425 -30.66 -26.65 -3.11
C SER A 425 -29.84 -27.58 -2.21
N SER A 426 -28.51 -27.58 -2.39
CA SER A 426 -27.59 -28.44 -1.65
C SER A 426 -26.20 -27.82 -1.51
N ALA A 427 -25.46 -28.27 -0.48
CA ALA A 427 -24.04 -27.95 -0.31
C ALA A 427 -23.20 -28.33 -1.53
N ARG A 428 -23.51 -29.47 -2.18
CA ARG A 428 -22.79 -29.96 -3.35
C ARG A 428 -22.92 -29.01 -4.55
N GLU A 429 -24.13 -28.52 -4.82
CA GLU A 429 -24.39 -27.57 -5.90
C GLU A 429 -23.65 -26.25 -5.66
N PHE A 430 -23.69 -25.74 -4.42
CA PHE A 430 -22.96 -24.55 -4.02
C PHE A 430 -21.44 -24.71 -4.18
N THR A 431 -20.85 -25.81 -3.69
CA THR A 431 -19.41 -26.06 -3.81
C THR A 431 -18.97 -26.16 -5.26
N ALA A 432 -19.76 -26.80 -6.13
CA ALA A 432 -19.46 -26.86 -7.56
C ALA A 432 -19.50 -25.46 -8.21
N ALA A 433 -20.51 -24.63 -7.88
CA ALA A 433 -20.60 -23.26 -8.35
C ALA A 433 -19.40 -22.41 -7.89
N LEU A 434 -18.97 -22.58 -6.63
CA LEU A 434 -17.80 -21.91 -6.08
C LEU A 434 -16.51 -22.28 -6.82
N GLN A 435 -16.26 -23.57 -7.00
CA GLN A 435 -15.09 -24.07 -7.72
C GLN A 435 -15.06 -23.57 -9.17
N ASN A 436 -16.19 -23.61 -9.87
CA ASN A 436 -16.29 -23.10 -11.24
C ASN A 436 -16.02 -21.60 -11.32
N GLY A 437 -16.58 -20.81 -10.39
CA GLY A 437 -16.33 -19.37 -10.31
C GLY A 437 -14.86 -19.05 -10.12
N MET A 438 -14.21 -19.68 -9.14
CA MET A 438 -12.78 -19.48 -8.86
C MET A 438 -11.89 -19.97 -10.00
N ALA A 439 -12.20 -21.14 -10.59
CA ALA A 439 -11.44 -21.70 -11.72
C ALA A 439 -11.51 -20.83 -12.98
N SER A 440 -12.58 -20.04 -13.18
CA SER A 440 -12.70 -19.14 -14.34
C SER A 440 -11.75 -17.94 -14.28
N VAL A 441 -11.36 -17.50 -13.07
CA VAL A 441 -10.50 -16.32 -12.85
C VAL A 441 -9.02 -16.66 -13.05
N ARG A 442 -8.60 -17.86 -12.61
CA ARG A 442 -7.18 -18.21 -12.51
C ARG A 442 -6.41 -18.14 -13.84
N PRO A 443 -6.94 -18.63 -14.98
CA PRO A 443 -6.24 -18.53 -16.27
C PRO A 443 -6.03 -17.07 -16.70
N ILE A 444 -7.01 -16.19 -16.43
CA ILE A 444 -6.92 -14.76 -16.73
C ILE A 444 -5.82 -14.11 -15.89
N PHE A 445 -5.78 -14.42 -14.59
CA PHE A 445 -4.74 -13.95 -13.68
C PHE A 445 -3.34 -14.36 -14.18
N GLN A 446 -3.16 -15.62 -14.54
CA GLN A 446 -1.87 -16.13 -15.00
C GLN A 446 -1.43 -15.46 -16.30
N ARG A 447 -2.33 -15.27 -17.26
CA ARG A 447 -2.01 -14.60 -18.52
C ARG A 447 -1.55 -13.15 -18.37
N ILE A 448 -2.09 -12.42 -17.38
CA ILE A 448 -1.83 -10.98 -17.21
C ILE A 448 -0.65 -10.73 -16.27
N ILE A 449 -0.54 -11.51 -15.19
CA ILE A 449 0.39 -11.25 -14.09
C ILE A 449 1.51 -12.30 -14.02
N SER A 450 1.29 -13.54 -14.48
CA SER A 450 2.24 -14.64 -14.30
C SER A 450 2.76 -15.21 -15.62
N GLU A 451 3.77 -14.58 -16.20
CA GLU A 451 4.82 -15.32 -16.89
C GLU A 451 5.92 -15.62 -15.85
N SER A 452 6.09 -16.90 -15.50
CA SER A 452 6.94 -17.35 -14.38
C SER A 452 8.31 -16.67 -14.36
N PRO A 453 8.76 -16.10 -13.22
CA PRO A 453 10.17 -15.79 -13.06
C PRO A 453 10.94 -17.12 -13.08
N ALA A 454 11.93 -17.22 -13.97
CA ALA A 454 12.98 -18.21 -13.83
C ALA A 454 13.58 -18.04 -12.42
N GLN A 455 13.64 -19.11 -11.64
CA GLN A 455 14.37 -19.07 -10.37
C GLN A 455 15.76 -18.49 -10.66
N PRO A 456 16.19 -17.41 -9.97
CA PRO A 456 17.53 -16.91 -10.15
C PRO A 456 18.47 -18.07 -9.86
N ALA A 457 19.29 -18.44 -10.86
CA ALA A 457 20.28 -19.48 -10.70
C ALA A 457 21.05 -19.20 -9.42
N LYS A 458 21.22 -20.21 -8.55
CA LYS A 458 22.09 -20.07 -7.37
C LYS A 458 23.48 -19.70 -7.89
N ILE A 459 23.84 -18.43 -7.78
CA ILE A 459 25.20 -17.95 -8.09
C ILE A 459 26.08 -18.44 -6.94
N SER A 460 27.08 -19.26 -7.27
CA SER A 460 28.01 -19.78 -6.27
C SER A 460 28.83 -18.63 -5.68
N ILE A 461 28.93 -18.60 -4.34
CA ILE A 461 29.78 -17.67 -3.56
C ILE A 461 31.01 -18.41 -2.98
N GLU A 462 31.32 -19.59 -3.50
CA GLU A 462 32.38 -20.47 -2.98
C GLU A 462 33.79 -19.94 -3.23
N PHE A 463 33.94 -18.87 -4.02
CA PHE A 463 35.21 -18.21 -4.27
C PHE A 463 35.63 -17.20 -3.18
N PHE A 464 34.77 -16.92 -2.19
CA PHE A 464 35.15 -16.14 -1.01
C PHE A 464 35.82 -17.01 0.05
N THR A 465 36.84 -16.47 0.71
CA THR A 465 37.53 -17.14 1.81
C THR A 465 36.62 -17.28 3.03
N ASP A 466 35.80 -16.26 3.31
CA ASP A 466 34.79 -16.27 4.36
C ASP A 466 33.37 -16.08 3.77
N ALA A 467 32.80 -17.17 3.29
CA ALA A 467 31.46 -17.18 2.69
C ALA A 467 30.37 -16.63 3.63
N LYS A 468 30.52 -16.79 4.96
CA LYS A 468 29.54 -16.28 5.94
C LYS A 468 29.60 -14.77 6.03
N ARG A 469 30.80 -14.19 6.02
CA ARG A 469 30.98 -12.74 6.00
C ARG A 469 30.58 -12.13 4.66
N ALA A 470 30.87 -12.79 3.55
CA ALA A 470 30.42 -12.37 2.22
C ALA A 470 28.89 -12.32 2.13
N GLU A 471 28.19 -13.37 2.59
CA GLU A 471 26.71 -13.39 2.59
C GLU A 471 26.13 -12.30 3.49
N LYS A 472 26.78 -12.01 4.63
CA LYS A 472 26.38 -10.89 5.49
C LYS A 472 26.51 -9.55 4.76
N ALA A 473 27.64 -9.29 4.09
CA ALA A 473 27.86 -8.05 3.34
C ALA A 473 26.87 -7.91 2.16
N LEU A 474 26.59 -9.00 1.44
CA LEU A 474 25.57 -9.02 0.37
C LEU A 474 24.16 -8.75 0.91
N THR A 475 23.83 -9.31 2.07
CA THR A 475 22.55 -9.05 2.74
C THR A 475 22.44 -7.59 3.18
N GLU A 476 23.55 -6.98 3.63
CA GLU A 476 23.61 -5.58 4.07
C GLU A 476 23.54 -4.60 2.88
N LEU A 477 24.12 -4.95 1.73
CA LEU A 477 23.92 -4.24 0.47
C LEU A 477 22.44 -4.26 0.04
N GLU A 478 21.80 -5.44 0.12
CA GLU A 478 20.40 -5.62 -0.26
C GLU A 478 19.43 -4.92 0.71
N ARG A 479 19.59 -5.14 2.02
CA ARG A 479 18.57 -4.79 3.02
C ARG A 479 18.93 -3.57 3.87
N GLY A 480 20.15 -3.06 3.77
CA GLY A 480 20.66 -2.02 4.65
C GLY A 480 21.23 -2.57 5.95
N ALA A 481 22.02 -1.75 6.63
CA ALA A 481 22.43 -2.02 8.01
C ALA A 481 21.20 -2.05 8.92
N THR A 482 21.28 -2.79 10.02
CA THR A 482 20.20 -2.91 11.02
C THR A 482 19.65 -1.53 11.41
N GLY A 483 18.35 -1.31 11.19
CA GLY A 483 17.65 -0.05 11.52
C GLY A 483 17.39 0.89 10.34
N PHE A 484 17.88 0.59 9.14
CA PHE A 484 17.57 1.35 7.92
C PHE A 484 16.51 0.64 7.06
N HIS A 485 15.51 1.39 6.60
CA HIS A 485 14.53 0.90 5.63
C HIS A 485 15.06 1.06 4.20
N VAL A 486 15.35 -0.06 3.52
CA VAL A 486 15.64 -0.07 2.08
C VAL A 486 14.38 -0.46 1.31
N ALA A 487 13.91 0.41 0.41
CA ALA A 487 12.72 0.17 -0.42
C ALA A 487 12.85 -1.13 -1.25
N THR A 488 11.77 -1.89 -1.43
CA THR A 488 11.78 -3.17 -2.16
C THR A 488 12.36 -3.04 -3.56
N ARG A 489 12.03 -1.96 -4.29
CA ARG A 489 12.62 -1.65 -5.61
C ARG A 489 14.15 -1.63 -5.56
N THR A 490 14.74 -0.97 -4.57
CA THR A 490 16.20 -0.93 -4.41
C THR A 490 16.79 -2.33 -4.15
N ARG A 491 16.09 -3.17 -3.37
CA ARG A 491 16.51 -4.57 -3.15
C ARG A 491 16.50 -5.36 -4.45
N GLN A 492 15.50 -5.16 -5.30
CA GLN A 492 15.38 -5.86 -6.59
C GLN A 492 16.40 -5.38 -7.63
N ILE A 493 16.65 -4.08 -7.71
CA ILE A 493 17.76 -3.56 -8.53
C ILE A 493 19.07 -4.20 -8.05
N PHE A 494 19.26 -4.33 -6.73
CA PHE A 494 20.41 -5.05 -6.20
C PHE A 494 20.40 -6.55 -6.55
N GLN A 495 19.26 -7.24 -6.56
CA GLN A 495 19.17 -8.64 -7.01
C GLN A 495 19.58 -8.82 -8.46
N ARG A 496 19.31 -7.83 -9.33
CA ARG A 496 19.80 -7.77 -10.71
C ARG A 496 21.29 -7.44 -10.80
N LEU A 497 21.78 -6.56 -9.91
CA LEU A 497 23.20 -6.21 -9.81
C LEU A 497 24.05 -7.36 -9.28
N ARG A 498 23.54 -8.13 -8.30
CA ARG A 498 24.23 -9.20 -7.57
C ARG A 498 24.95 -10.18 -8.49
N PRO A 499 24.34 -10.81 -9.52
CA PRO A 499 25.07 -11.70 -10.43
C PRO A 499 26.22 -11.02 -11.15
N ILE A 500 26.01 -9.80 -11.65
CA ILE A 500 27.01 -9.05 -12.43
C ILE A 500 28.17 -8.62 -11.52
N LEU A 501 27.84 -8.17 -10.31
CA LEU A 501 28.81 -7.83 -9.27
C LEU A 501 29.65 -9.06 -8.88
N LEU A 502 29.02 -10.20 -8.64
CA LEU A 502 29.72 -11.44 -8.26
C LEU A 502 30.60 -11.97 -9.38
N ASP A 503 30.18 -11.86 -10.65
CA ASP A 503 31.02 -12.24 -11.81
C ASP A 503 32.29 -11.37 -11.90
N TRP A 504 32.21 -10.08 -11.56
CA TRP A 504 33.38 -9.22 -11.48
C TRP A 504 34.26 -9.52 -10.26
N ILE A 505 33.67 -9.63 -9.07
CA ILE A 505 34.42 -9.91 -7.84
C ILE A 505 35.12 -11.28 -7.91
N ALA A 506 34.55 -12.27 -8.59
CA ALA A 506 35.20 -13.57 -8.77
C ALA A 506 36.51 -13.51 -9.58
N LYS A 507 36.77 -12.41 -10.30
CA LYS A 507 37.94 -12.22 -11.19
C LYS A 507 39.04 -11.35 -10.56
N VAL A 508 38.83 -10.83 -9.36
CA VAL A 508 39.76 -9.91 -8.70
C VAL A 508 40.80 -10.65 -7.84
N ALA A 509 41.86 -9.96 -7.42
CA ALA A 509 42.93 -10.57 -6.62
C ALA A 509 42.49 -10.89 -5.18
N ASP A 510 41.71 -10.01 -4.55
CA ASP A 510 41.16 -10.21 -3.20
C ASP A 510 39.63 -9.97 -3.17
N PRO A 511 38.83 -11.04 -3.45
CA PRO A 511 37.36 -10.96 -3.45
C PRO A 511 36.77 -10.43 -2.14
N ASP A 512 37.26 -10.93 -1.00
CA ASP A 512 36.76 -10.57 0.33
C ASP A 512 37.01 -9.09 0.63
N ALA A 513 38.23 -8.57 0.39
CA ALA A 513 38.54 -7.17 0.61
C ALA A 513 37.76 -6.26 -0.35
N THR A 514 37.63 -6.66 -1.61
CA THR A 514 36.91 -5.89 -2.64
C THR A 514 35.43 -5.75 -2.32
N LEU A 515 34.76 -6.83 -1.88
CA LEU A 515 33.35 -6.78 -1.46
C LEU A 515 33.16 -5.85 -0.26
N ASN A 516 34.05 -5.92 0.73
CA ASN A 516 33.98 -5.03 1.90
C ASN A 516 34.18 -3.56 1.52
N GLN A 517 35.10 -3.26 0.59
CA GLN A 517 35.26 -1.89 0.08
C GLN A 517 34.06 -1.42 -0.73
N PHE A 518 33.45 -2.31 -1.52
CA PHE A 518 32.24 -2.00 -2.30
C PHE A 518 31.08 -1.65 -1.37
N LEU A 519 30.88 -2.39 -0.28
CA LEU A 519 29.90 -2.05 0.75
C LEU A 519 30.12 -0.64 1.32
N ARG A 520 31.36 -0.31 1.72
CA ARG A 520 31.71 1.02 2.24
C ARG A 520 31.50 2.12 1.20
N PHE A 521 31.75 1.84 -0.07
CA PHE A 521 31.50 2.78 -1.17
C PHE A 521 30.00 3.07 -1.35
N VAL A 522 29.17 2.03 -1.32
CA VAL A 522 27.70 2.17 -1.40
C VAL A 522 27.15 2.96 -0.21
N GLU A 523 27.69 2.74 0.98
CA GLU A 523 27.32 3.51 2.18
C GLU A 523 27.70 4.98 2.06
N ALA A 524 28.90 5.28 1.56
CA ALA A 524 29.36 6.65 1.39
C ALA A 524 28.62 7.40 0.27
N TYR A 525 28.17 6.72 -0.78
CA TYR A 525 27.41 7.34 -1.87
C TYR A 525 26.01 7.80 -1.42
N GLY A 526 25.39 7.12 -0.45
CA GLY A 526 24.12 7.53 0.18
C GLY A 526 22.85 7.25 -0.65
N LEU A 527 22.88 7.42 -1.98
CA LEU A 527 21.73 7.19 -2.88
C LEU A 527 21.74 5.78 -3.51
N ARG A 528 21.49 4.75 -2.70
CA ARG A 528 21.59 3.33 -3.10
C ARG A 528 20.83 2.96 -4.37
N SER A 529 19.57 3.41 -4.49
CA SER A 529 18.71 3.07 -5.63
C SER A 529 19.30 3.57 -6.95
N LEU A 530 19.70 4.85 -6.97
CA LEU A 530 20.33 5.48 -8.13
C LEU A 530 21.67 4.81 -8.48
N LEU A 531 22.51 4.53 -7.48
CA LEU A 531 23.79 3.88 -7.70
C LEU A 531 23.61 2.47 -8.29
N PHE A 532 22.73 1.66 -7.72
CA PHE A 532 22.51 0.31 -8.22
C PHE A 532 21.94 0.32 -9.64
N GLU A 533 21.01 1.24 -9.94
CA GLU A 533 20.46 1.40 -11.29
C GLU A 533 21.55 1.82 -12.27
N LEU A 534 22.38 2.79 -11.91
CA LEU A 534 23.53 3.24 -12.69
C LEU A 534 24.50 2.09 -13.00
N LEU A 535 24.85 1.27 -12.01
CA LEU A 535 25.79 0.15 -12.17
C LEU A 535 25.20 -1.00 -12.99
N VAL A 536 23.90 -1.28 -12.85
CA VAL A 536 23.19 -2.28 -13.67
C VAL A 536 23.14 -1.83 -15.13
N THR A 537 22.84 -0.56 -15.39
CA THR A 537 22.75 -0.01 -16.75
C THR A 537 24.12 0.15 -17.40
N ASN A 538 25.19 0.32 -16.61
CA ASN A 538 26.55 0.57 -17.12
C ASN A 538 27.55 -0.48 -16.59
N PRO A 539 27.62 -1.69 -17.20
CA PRO A 539 28.53 -2.75 -16.76
C PRO A 539 30.01 -2.37 -16.76
N LYS A 540 30.44 -1.48 -17.68
CA LYS A 540 31.81 -0.94 -17.71
C LYS A 540 32.14 -0.07 -16.49
N LEU A 541 31.14 0.65 -15.98
CA LEU A 541 31.31 1.46 -14.76
C LEU A 541 31.47 0.55 -13.55
N LEU A 542 30.68 -0.53 -13.48
CA LEU A 542 30.80 -1.54 -12.44
C LEU A 542 32.18 -2.22 -12.47
N GLU A 543 32.66 -2.61 -13.66
CA GLU A 543 34.02 -3.12 -13.85
C GLU A 543 35.07 -2.16 -13.28
N LEU A 544 35.00 -0.89 -13.67
CA LEU A 544 35.94 0.14 -13.25
C LEU A 544 35.93 0.30 -11.73
N VAL A 545 34.75 0.36 -11.10
CA VAL A 545 34.65 0.42 -9.63
C VAL A 545 35.29 -0.80 -8.99
N VAL A 546 34.87 -2.01 -9.39
CA VAL A 546 35.35 -3.26 -8.77
C VAL A 546 36.87 -3.40 -8.90
N LYS A 547 37.42 -3.21 -10.11
CA LYS A 547 38.87 -3.31 -10.31
C LYS A 547 39.65 -2.22 -9.57
N SER A 548 39.09 -1.02 -9.41
CA SER A 548 39.76 0.06 -8.67
C SER A 548 39.83 -0.23 -7.18
N LEU A 549 38.77 -0.82 -6.62
CA LEU A 549 38.73 -1.23 -5.21
C LEU A 549 39.70 -2.38 -4.91
N ASP A 550 39.95 -3.26 -5.90
CA ASP A 550 40.93 -4.34 -5.82
C ASP A 550 42.37 -3.84 -6.01
N ALA A 551 42.64 -3.10 -7.09
CA ALA A 551 43.99 -2.77 -7.54
C ALA A 551 44.70 -1.73 -6.66
N SER A 552 43.97 -0.81 -6.00
CA SER A 552 44.60 0.28 -5.26
C SER A 552 43.79 0.70 -4.03
N ARG A 553 44.38 0.50 -2.85
CA ARG A 553 43.83 1.03 -1.58
C ARG A 553 43.66 2.55 -1.63
N PHE A 554 44.60 3.28 -2.25
CA PHE A 554 44.50 4.73 -2.38
C PHE A 554 43.28 5.13 -3.22
N ALA A 555 43.07 4.49 -4.37
CA ALA A 555 41.92 4.78 -5.24
C ALA A 555 40.60 4.42 -4.55
N GLY A 556 40.54 3.27 -3.87
CA GLY A 556 39.36 2.85 -3.12
C GLY A 556 39.03 3.79 -1.96
N ASP A 557 40.01 4.15 -1.13
CA ASP A 557 39.80 5.11 -0.03
C ASP A 557 39.38 6.49 -0.55
N LEU A 558 39.89 6.93 -1.69
CA LEU A 558 39.52 8.21 -2.31
C LEU A 558 38.10 8.17 -2.88
N LEU A 559 37.70 7.09 -3.56
CA LEU A 559 36.33 6.89 -4.06
C LEU A 559 35.32 6.78 -2.92
N ILE A 560 35.66 6.14 -1.81
CA ILE A 560 34.80 6.08 -0.62
C ILE A 560 34.66 7.48 0.01
N ARG A 561 35.73 8.26 0.09
CA ARG A 561 35.68 9.63 0.66
C ARG A 561 34.96 10.64 -0.24
N GLN A 562 35.05 10.47 -1.56
CA GLN A 562 34.47 11.38 -2.55
C GLN A 562 33.81 10.59 -3.70
N PRO A 563 32.65 9.94 -3.47
CA PRO A 563 32.01 9.07 -4.45
C PRO A 563 31.63 9.77 -5.76
N GLN A 564 31.33 11.07 -5.71
CA GLN A 564 31.01 11.90 -6.87
C GLN A 564 32.13 11.97 -7.92
N LEU A 565 33.39 11.74 -7.52
CA LEU A 565 34.52 11.73 -8.46
C LEU A 565 34.36 10.64 -9.54
N LEU A 566 33.65 9.56 -9.24
CA LEU A 566 33.38 8.50 -10.20
C LEU A 566 32.58 9.03 -11.40
N GLU A 567 31.50 9.77 -11.14
CA GLU A 567 30.67 10.38 -12.18
C GLU A 567 31.42 11.49 -12.91
N ASP A 568 32.15 12.33 -12.18
CA ASP A 568 32.91 13.45 -12.75
C ASP A 568 34.04 13.00 -13.68
N LEU A 569 34.66 11.85 -13.40
CA LEU A 569 35.72 11.29 -14.23
C LEU A 569 35.15 10.54 -15.44
N THR A 570 34.06 9.81 -15.26
CA THR A 570 33.44 9.04 -16.35
C THR A 570 32.66 9.90 -17.34
N ARG A 571 32.23 11.10 -16.94
CA ARG A 571 31.65 12.11 -17.84
C ARG A 571 32.70 12.93 -18.59
N ASP A 572 33.97 12.85 -18.22
CA ASP A 572 35.05 13.59 -18.89
C ASP A 572 35.27 13.00 -20.29
N PRO A 573 35.00 13.73 -21.38
CA PRO A 573 35.12 13.20 -22.73
C PRO A 573 36.57 12.87 -23.11
N ALA A 574 37.53 13.44 -22.39
CA ALA A 574 38.96 13.15 -22.53
C ALA A 574 39.42 12.20 -21.41
N PHE A 575 38.56 11.33 -20.88
CA PHE A 575 38.95 10.37 -19.84
C PHE A 575 40.03 9.39 -20.33
N ASP A 576 39.97 8.96 -21.58
CA ASP A 576 40.88 7.97 -22.17
C ASP A 576 42.20 8.54 -22.70
N GLU A 577 42.32 9.86 -22.87
CA GLU A 577 43.51 10.53 -23.40
C GLU A 577 44.59 10.79 -22.33
N PRO A 578 45.90 10.80 -22.63
CA PRO A 578 46.91 11.25 -21.66
C PRO A 578 46.85 12.77 -21.43
N ARG A 579 47.20 13.23 -20.22
CA ARG A 579 47.30 14.68 -19.92
C ARG A 579 48.73 15.14 -19.78
N SER A 580 49.15 16.00 -20.70
CA SER A 580 50.49 16.59 -20.70
C SER A 580 50.67 17.67 -19.63
N LEU A 581 51.93 18.01 -19.32
CA LEU A 581 52.28 19.12 -18.44
C LEU A 581 51.56 20.45 -18.78
N PRO A 582 51.57 20.97 -20.04
CA PRO A 582 50.85 22.20 -20.38
C PRO A 582 49.34 22.12 -20.13
N GLU A 583 48.72 20.96 -20.38
CA GLU A 583 47.29 20.77 -20.13
C GLU A 583 46.97 20.79 -18.63
N ASN A 584 47.80 20.14 -17.81
CA ASN A 584 47.65 20.15 -16.36
C ASN A 584 47.80 21.57 -15.78
N LEU A 585 48.77 22.35 -16.27
CA LEU A 585 48.96 23.75 -15.86
C LEU A 585 47.73 24.62 -16.20
N ARG A 586 47.24 24.55 -17.44
CA ARG A 586 46.03 25.29 -17.86
C ARG A 586 44.82 24.98 -16.97
N ARG A 587 44.66 23.71 -16.58
CA ARG A 587 43.56 23.31 -15.69
C ARG A 587 43.76 23.83 -14.28
N LEU A 588 44.99 23.78 -13.74
CA LEU A 588 45.30 24.32 -12.42
C LEU A 588 45.03 25.83 -12.34
N GLU A 589 45.38 26.59 -13.37
CA GLU A 589 45.10 28.04 -13.48
C GLU A 589 43.60 28.36 -13.34
N SER A 590 42.73 27.47 -13.81
CA SER A 590 41.28 27.65 -13.73
C SER A 590 40.68 27.43 -12.32
N LEU A 591 41.44 26.86 -11.37
CA LEU A 591 40.92 26.41 -10.07
C LEU A 591 40.93 27.45 -8.96
N GLY A 592 41.33 28.71 -9.25
CA GLY A 592 41.27 29.81 -8.28
C GLY A 592 42.15 29.61 -7.02
N ALA A 593 43.20 28.79 -7.12
CA ALA A 593 44.16 28.60 -6.04
C ALA A 593 44.95 29.91 -5.76
N SER A 594 45.40 30.07 -4.52
CA SER A 594 46.24 31.21 -4.12
C SER A 594 47.34 30.77 -3.16
N ALA A 595 48.35 31.62 -2.94
CA ALA A 595 49.42 31.35 -1.97
C ALA A 595 48.89 30.97 -0.56
N ASN A 596 47.73 31.51 -0.18
CA ASN A 596 47.10 31.25 1.12
C ASN A 596 46.09 30.10 1.11
N ASN A 597 45.78 29.53 -0.06
CA ASN A 597 44.86 28.41 -0.20
C ASN A 597 45.28 27.46 -1.34
N LEU A 598 45.95 26.37 -0.95
CA LEU A 598 46.44 25.31 -1.86
C LEU A 598 45.47 24.13 -1.98
N ASP A 599 44.30 24.17 -1.34
CA ASP A 599 43.33 23.06 -1.39
C ASP A 599 42.85 22.72 -2.81
N PRO A 600 42.63 23.70 -3.73
CA PRO A 600 42.27 23.36 -5.11
C PRO A 600 43.36 22.54 -5.83
N ILE A 601 44.64 22.79 -5.54
CA ILE A 601 45.76 22.03 -6.11
C ILE A 601 45.76 20.60 -5.56
N ARG A 602 45.53 20.43 -4.25
CA ARG A 602 45.43 19.12 -3.61
C ARG A 602 44.28 18.31 -4.20
N ALA A 603 43.11 18.93 -4.34
CA ALA A 603 41.93 18.31 -4.94
C ALA A 603 42.18 17.92 -6.41
N TYR A 604 42.80 18.80 -7.19
CA TYR A 604 43.18 18.51 -8.58
C TYR A 604 44.11 17.31 -8.67
N ARG A 605 45.20 17.32 -7.88
CA ARG A 605 46.17 16.22 -7.82
C ARG A 605 45.48 14.90 -7.47
N GLN A 606 44.64 14.87 -6.44
CA GLN A 606 43.90 13.67 -6.05
C GLN A 606 43.00 13.16 -7.18
N ARG A 607 42.26 14.06 -7.83
CA ARG A 607 41.42 13.71 -8.98
C ARG A 607 42.22 13.17 -10.16
N GLN A 608 43.35 13.78 -10.50
CA GLN A 608 44.20 13.31 -11.61
C GLN A 608 44.89 11.99 -11.30
N LEU A 609 45.38 11.80 -10.07
CA LEU A 609 45.93 10.52 -9.61
C LEU A 609 44.90 9.41 -9.75
N LEU A 610 43.67 9.64 -9.27
CA LEU A 610 42.58 8.68 -9.44
C LEU A 610 42.36 8.38 -10.92
N ARG A 611 42.21 9.40 -11.77
CA ARG A 611 42.02 9.23 -13.21
C ARG A 611 43.11 8.38 -13.86
N ILE A 612 44.38 8.65 -13.55
CA ILE A 612 45.53 7.90 -14.10
C ILE A 612 45.45 6.43 -13.66
N ILE A 613 45.18 6.17 -12.37
CA ILE A 613 45.00 4.81 -11.85
C ILE A 613 43.83 4.12 -12.57
N LEU A 614 42.69 4.78 -12.73
CA LEU A 614 41.53 4.21 -13.40
C LEU A 614 41.85 3.79 -14.83
N ARG A 615 42.58 4.63 -15.59
CA ARG A 615 42.99 4.33 -16.97
C ARG A 615 43.95 3.16 -17.06
N GLU A 616 44.88 3.04 -16.11
CA GLU A 616 45.77 1.88 -16.00
C GLU A 616 44.97 0.60 -15.74
N VAL A 617 44.08 0.63 -14.75
CA VAL A 617 43.29 -0.51 -14.29
C VAL A 617 42.35 -1.06 -15.36
N VAL A 618 41.78 -0.19 -16.19
CA VAL A 618 40.92 -0.60 -17.31
C VAL A 618 41.68 -0.81 -18.64
N GLY A 619 43.01 -0.73 -18.61
CA GLY A 619 43.88 -1.05 -19.75
C GLY A 619 43.92 0.02 -20.85
N LEU A 620 43.54 1.27 -20.54
CA LEU A 620 43.59 2.42 -21.47
C LEU A 620 44.96 3.11 -21.50
N ALA A 621 45.84 2.84 -20.53
CA ALA A 621 47.17 3.41 -20.47
C ALA A 621 48.23 2.32 -20.25
N THR A 622 49.35 2.43 -20.96
CA THR A 622 50.52 1.56 -20.75
C THR A 622 51.31 2.04 -19.53
N PRO A 623 52.11 1.17 -18.86
CA PRO A 623 52.93 1.59 -17.73
C PRO A 623 53.88 2.76 -18.04
N ALA A 624 54.38 2.85 -19.27
CA ALA A 624 55.21 3.97 -19.73
C ALA A 624 54.41 5.28 -19.81
N ALA A 625 53.18 5.24 -20.35
CA ALA A 625 52.30 6.41 -20.41
C ALA A 625 51.86 6.87 -19.02
N VAL A 626 51.52 5.93 -18.13
CA VAL A 626 51.20 6.21 -16.72
C VAL A 626 52.36 6.91 -16.02
N SER A 627 53.59 6.42 -16.19
CA SER A 627 54.78 7.02 -15.58
C SER A 627 55.04 8.45 -16.08
N ALA A 628 54.85 8.69 -17.39
CA ALA A 628 54.96 10.02 -17.96
C ALA A 628 53.89 10.97 -17.41
N GLU A 629 52.62 10.55 -17.34
CA GLU A 629 51.54 11.39 -16.80
C GLU A 629 51.66 11.68 -15.31
N LEU A 630 52.17 10.73 -14.51
CA LEU A 630 52.46 10.97 -13.11
C LEU A 630 53.55 12.04 -12.94
N SER A 631 54.57 12.00 -13.81
CA SER A 631 55.65 12.99 -13.84
C SER A 631 55.13 14.36 -14.25
N ASP A 632 54.36 14.43 -15.34
CA ASP A 632 53.73 15.66 -15.83
C ASP A 632 52.77 16.27 -14.80
N LEU A 633 52.00 15.45 -14.08
CA LEU A 633 51.13 15.91 -13.00
C LEU A 633 51.94 16.46 -11.82
N ALA A 634 53.01 15.78 -11.42
CA ALA A 634 53.87 16.22 -10.33
C ALA A 634 54.56 17.54 -10.67
N GLU A 635 55.13 17.64 -11.87
CA GLU A 635 55.77 18.86 -12.38
C GLU A 635 54.76 20.01 -12.48
N ALA A 636 53.57 19.77 -13.03
CA ALA A 636 52.52 20.80 -13.11
C ALA A 636 52.15 21.35 -11.73
N CYS A 637 51.97 20.47 -10.73
CA CYS A 637 51.66 20.90 -9.36
C CYS A 637 52.80 21.72 -8.75
N LEU A 638 54.06 21.33 -8.98
CA LEU A 638 55.24 22.02 -8.46
C LEU A 638 55.42 23.40 -9.11
N VAL A 639 55.42 23.46 -10.44
CA VAL A 639 55.57 24.69 -11.22
C VAL A 639 54.46 25.67 -10.86
N PHE A 640 53.20 25.23 -10.86
CA PHE A 640 52.06 26.08 -10.51
C PHE A 640 52.14 26.61 -9.07
N THR A 641 52.55 25.77 -8.11
CA THR A 641 52.71 26.21 -6.71
C THR A 641 53.85 27.21 -6.56
N ALA A 642 54.97 27.03 -7.26
CA ALA A 642 56.10 27.97 -7.25
C ALA A 642 55.68 29.34 -7.83
N THR A 643 54.94 29.35 -8.94
CA THR A 643 54.39 30.59 -9.52
C THR A 643 53.46 31.31 -8.55
N LEU A 644 52.60 30.59 -7.82
CA LEU A 644 51.68 31.19 -6.85
C LEU A 644 52.39 31.84 -5.65
N ILE A 645 53.52 31.29 -5.22
CA ILE A 645 54.28 31.80 -4.06
C ILE A 645 55.19 32.98 -4.46
N GLY A 646 55.35 33.25 -5.77
CA GLY A 646 55.95 34.48 -6.28
C GLY A 646 57.47 34.45 -6.39
N ASP A 647 58.09 33.28 -6.52
CA ASP A 647 59.54 33.17 -6.64
C ASP A 647 59.98 32.87 -8.08
N GLU A 648 60.00 33.91 -8.92
CA GLU A 648 60.49 33.83 -10.31
C GLU A 648 62.00 33.52 -10.40
N GLN A 649 62.73 33.50 -9.28
CA GLN A 649 64.17 33.19 -9.22
C GLN A 649 64.48 31.79 -8.67
N LEU A 650 63.47 31.00 -8.32
CA LEU A 650 63.65 29.65 -7.80
C LEU A 650 63.75 28.62 -8.94
N THR A 651 64.89 27.93 -9.04
CA THR A 651 65.04 26.76 -9.92
C THR A 651 64.80 25.48 -9.12
N ILE A 652 63.79 24.70 -9.52
CA ILE A 652 63.49 23.38 -8.93
C ILE A 652 64.15 22.32 -9.80
N ILE A 653 65.07 21.54 -9.23
CA ILE A 653 65.72 20.42 -9.91
C ILE A 653 65.17 19.13 -9.30
N ALA A 654 64.44 18.35 -10.10
CA ALA A 654 63.97 17.04 -9.70
C ALA A 654 65.14 16.03 -9.70
N PHE A 655 65.26 15.25 -8.63
CA PHE A 655 66.17 14.11 -8.54
C PHE A 655 65.35 12.82 -8.41
N GLY A 656 65.88 11.71 -8.94
CA GLY A 656 65.27 10.38 -8.83
C GLY A 656 64.97 9.76 -10.16
#